data_AF-A0AAD8LDI1-F1
#
_entry.id   AF-A0AAD8LDI1-F1
#
_cell.length_a   1.000
_cell.length_b   1.000
_cell.length_c   1.000
_cell.angle_alpha   90.00
_cell.angle_beta   90.00
_cell.angle_gamma   90.00
#
_symmetry.space_group_name_H-M   'P 1'
#
loop_
_entity.id
_entity.type
_entity.pdbx_description
1 polymer ?
#
loop_
_entity_poly.entity_id
_entity_poly.type
_entity_poly.pdbx_seq_one_letter_code
_entity_poly.pdbx_strand_id
1 'polypeptide(L)'
;MDADFPVKSHNQSCIQLPNGDSEYSRIKVPFIIGVAGGTASGKTTVCNVIISRLHDRRVVLINQDSFYHSFNDEQAANPQGYNFDHPDSFDTELLLSCMETIIKGQSVNIPDYDYKTHNKSGPGRMVNPSDVIILEGILVLHDERVRDLMNIKIFVDSDSDVRLGRRIKRDTVERGRNIQYVLDQYDKHVKPSFEEFVLPSKKHADIIIPRGADNDVAIDLIVQHIRTKLGQHDLCKIYQNLFVIPSTFHIRGMHTLIRNAKTRKHDFVFYADRLIRLVVEHGLGHLPFTEKQITTPTESIYTGVVFCKRLCGVSIIRSGESMENALRACCKGIKIGKVLIQREAGNERQLIYEKLPKDIASRQVLLLDPVLASGESAMEAISLLLNKGVSECNIIFLNLIAAPEGIHAVCRQYPRLKIVTSEIDAGLNEHSRVIPGMGEFGDRYFGTGGNASATFLPKNKGFFCSRLCNRRSNETMRIIVTTFISVVFGFFLGVSFPTISISKINLPSTLLPSIDLGYIEDKYSGLSSQALLNVWSSLRNKGISFHEPEDVKIWVPTNPRGAETLPPGIVTSETDLYLRRLYGTPSEDLIIKPRYLVTFTVGYEQKDNIDKAVKKFSENFSILLFHYDGRTSEWNEFEWSNRAIHVSVLKQTKWWYAKRFLHPDILAPYDYIFIWDEDLGLDDFDPERYISLVKKHGLEISQPGLSANSGLTWQMTRKRNDSEMHKEAEERDGWCTDPHLPPCAAFVEIMAPVFSRNAWRCVWHMIQNDLVHGWGLDFALRRCVEPAHEKIGVVDAQWVVHQTVPSLGNQGLAENGKAAWEGVRERCKKEWSTFQIRMMLAEREYMKANGIVVDQINSTNS
;
A
#
# COMPACT_ATOMS: atom_id res chain seq x y z
N MET A 1 8.95 -18.28 57.19
CA MET A 1 8.70 -19.56 56.49
C MET A 1 8.88 -19.25 55.04
N ASP A 2 10.11 -19.37 54.61
CA ASP A 2 10.62 -18.75 53.41
C ASP A 2 10.82 -19.88 52.40
N ALA A 3 10.18 -19.74 51.25
CA ALA A 3 10.17 -20.73 50.19
C ALA A 3 10.79 -20.08 48.94
N ASP A 4 12.12 -20.15 48.85
CA ASP A 4 12.84 -19.72 47.66
C ASP A 4 12.41 -20.55 46.45
N PHE A 5 11.89 -19.88 45.42
CA PHE A 5 11.72 -20.44 44.09
C PHE A 5 12.62 -19.68 43.10
N PRO A 6 13.38 -20.38 42.24
CA PRO A 6 14.48 -19.76 41.50
C PRO A 6 14.00 -18.86 40.36
N VAL A 7 14.11 -17.54 40.56
CA VAL A 7 13.87 -16.53 39.52
C VAL A 7 15.02 -16.57 38.49
N LYS A 8 14.72 -16.97 37.25
CA LYS A 8 15.68 -16.91 36.13
C LYS A 8 15.90 -15.47 35.69
N SER A 9 16.97 -14.84 36.16
CA SER A 9 17.42 -13.52 35.70
C SER A 9 18.08 -13.60 34.32
N HIS A 10 17.40 -13.16 33.27
CA HIS A 10 18.03 -12.93 31.96
C HIS A 10 18.88 -11.65 31.97
N ASN A 11 20.13 -11.77 32.44
CA ASN A 11 21.14 -10.71 32.29
C ASN A 11 21.56 -10.61 30.82
N GLN A 12 21.08 -9.58 30.11
CA GLN A 12 21.72 -9.14 28.86
C GLN A 12 23.03 -8.39 29.17
N SER A 13 24.11 -9.15 29.34
CA SER A 13 25.47 -8.59 29.36
C SER A 13 25.82 -8.05 27.96
N CYS A 14 26.31 -6.80 27.90
CA CYS A 14 26.73 -6.19 26.63
C CYS A 14 27.93 -6.94 26.05
N ILE A 15 27.78 -7.47 24.83
CA ILE A 15 28.89 -8.07 24.08
C ILE A 15 29.74 -6.92 23.50
N GLN A 16 31.05 -6.95 23.75
CA GLN A 16 31.99 -6.02 23.12
C GLN A 16 32.33 -6.49 21.70
N LEU A 17 32.37 -5.57 20.75
CA LEU A 17 33.00 -5.76 19.44
C LEU A 17 34.19 -4.78 19.32
N PRO A 18 35.25 -5.11 18.54
CA PRO A 18 36.48 -4.32 18.55
C PRO A 18 36.35 -2.98 17.80
N ASN A 19 37.07 -1.96 18.28
CA ASN A 19 37.27 -0.71 17.53
C ASN A 19 38.16 -0.96 16.30
N GLY A 20 37.92 -0.18 15.24
CA GLY A 20 38.74 -0.18 14.03
C GLY A 20 38.56 1.13 13.25
N ASP A 21 39.39 2.12 13.55
CA ASP A 21 39.38 3.41 12.86
C ASP A 21 39.97 3.31 11.45
N SER A 22 39.32 3.91 10.46
CA SER A 22 39.99 4.47 9.27
C SER A 22 39.10 5.50 8.58
N GLU A 23 39.69 6.64 8.24
CA GLU A 23 38.99 7.79 7.70
C GLU A 23 38.98 7.76 6.16
N TYR A 24 37.82 7.51 5.57
CA TYR A 24 37.58 7.68 4.12
C TYR A 24 36.27 8.43 3.90
N SER A 25 36.37 9.71 3.56
CA SER A 25 35.27 10.54 3.06
C SER A 25 34.85 10.09 1.65
N ARG A 26 34.12 8.97 1.58
CA ARG A 26 33.61 8.40 0.33
C ARG A 26 32.85 9.47 -0.46
N ILE A 27 33.32 9.77 -1.68
CA ILE A 27 32.62 10.65 -2.61
C ILE A 27 31.22 10.08 -2.84
N LYS A 28 30.19 10.85 -2.51
CA LYS A 28 28.81 10.41 -2.54
C LYS A 28 28.28 10.48 -3.97
N VAL A 29 28.40 9.36 -4.68
CA VAL A 29 27.87 9.20 -6.05
C VAL A 29 26.36 9.51 -6.06
N PRO A 30 25.87 10.36 -6.97
CA PRO A 30 24.45 10.73 -7.03
C PRO A 30 23.58 9.55 -7.49
N PHE A 31 22.34 9.51 -7.01
CA PHE A 31 21.35 8.51 -7.44
C PHE A 31 20.56 9.02 -8.66
N ILE A 32 20.74 8.38 -9.81
CA ILE A 32 20.23 8.87 -11.10
C ILE A 32 18.99 8.08 -11.53
N ILE A 33 17.94 8.81 -11.92
CA ILE A 33 16.65 8.26 -12.37
C ILE A 33 16.35 8.81 -13.77
N GLY A 34 16.30 7.93 -14.77
CA GLY A 34 15.83 8.27 -16.11
C GLY A 34 14.31 8.22 -16.21
N VAL A 35 13.70 9.19 -16.89
CA VAL A 35 12.25 9.22 -17.15
C VAL A 35 11.99 9.48 -18.64
N ALA A 36 11.61 8.42 -19.35
CA ALA A 36 11.26 8.43 -20.78
C ALA A 36 9.77 8.21 -21.04
N GLY A 37 9.38 8.20 -22.31
CA GLY A 37 7.99 8.15 -22.77
C GLY A 37 7.71 9.17 -23.87
N GLY A 38 6.62 8.99 -24.61
CA GLY A 38 6.27 9.86 -25.74
C GLY A 38 6.09 11.34 -25.37
N THR A 39 6.13 12.22 -26.38
CA THR A 39 5.75 13.63 -26.15
C THR A 39 4.30 13.70 -25.61
N ALA A 40 4.06 14.62 -24.69
CA ALA A 40 2.78 14.79 -23.98
C ALA A 40 2.23 13.57 -23.19
N SER A 41 3.04 12.51 -22.91
CA SER A 41 2.63 11.40 -22.03
C SER A 41 2.47 11.82 -20.56
N GLY A 42 3.10 12.92 -20.15
CA GLY A 42 3.05 13.43 -18.78
C GLY A 42 4.34 13.20 -17.97
N LYS A 43 5.46 12.80 -18.60
CA LYS A 43 6.80 12.70 -17.98
C LYS A 43 7.12 13.85 -17.02
N THR A 44 7.20 15.07 -17.54
CA THR A 44 7.51 16.29 -16.76
C THR A 44 6.50 16.51 -15.62
N THR A 45 5.23 16.15 -15.83
CA THR A 45 4.20 16.21 -14.79
C THR A 45 4.49 15.21 -13.67
N VAL A 46 4.82 13.95 -14.00
CA VAL A 46 5.24 12.93 -13.03
C VAL A 46 6.48 13.38 -12.26
N CYS A 47 7.51 13.90 -12.93
CA CYS A 47 8.71 14.45 -12.29
C CYS A 47 8.38 15.60 -11.33
N ASN A 48 7.53 16.53 -11.74
CA ASN A 48 7.10 17.66 -10.91
C ASN A 48 6.26 17.20 -9.69
N VAL A 49 5.41 16.18 -9.83
CA VAL A 49 4.68 15.59 -8.70
C VAL A 49 5.64 14.86 -7.74
N ILE A 50 6.61 14.10 -8.26
CA ILE A 50 7.65 13.45 -7.43
C ILE A 50 8.44 14.50 -6.63
N ILE A 51 8.98 15.52 -7.30
CA ILE A 51 9.78 16.59 -6.68
C ILE A 51 8.96 17.37 -5.64
N SER A 52 7.71 17.71 -5.97
CA SER A 52 6.83 18.40 -5.01
C SER A 52 6.42 17.54 -3.81
N ARG A 53 6.30 16.21 -3.94
CA ARG A 53 6.09 15.30 -2.79
C ARG A 53 7.35 15.06 -1.94
N LEU A 54 8.53 15.32 -2.49
CA LEU A 54 9.82 15.18 -1.79
C LEU A 54 10.19 16.43 -0.98
N HIS A 55 9.85 17.63 -1.48
CA HIS A 55 10.18 18.93 -0.87
C HIS A 55 11.68 19.16 -0.56
N ASP A 56 12.59 18.35 -1.09
CA ASP A 56 14.02 18.40 -0.79
C ASP A 56 14.83 19.08 -1.90
N ARG A 57 15.76 19.96 -1.53
CA ARG A 57 16.61 20.73 -2.46
C ARG A 57 17.78 19.91 -3.05
N ARG A 58 18.02 18.70 -2.54
CA ARG A 58 19.07 17.77 -3.02
C ARG A 58 18.62 16.91 -4.21
N VAL A 59 17.42 17.16 -4.72
CA VAL A 59 16.84 16.51 -5.92
C VAL A 59 16.82 17.53 -7.05
N VAL A 60 17.50 17.25 -8.17
CA VAL A 60 17.53 18.14 -9.34
C VAL A 60 16.88 17.49 -10.57
N LEU A 61 16.12 18.29 -11.33
CA LEU A 61 15.56 17.90 -12.62
C LEU A 61 16.44 18.44 -13.76
N ILE A 62 16.94 17.52 -14.58
CA ILE A 62 17.59 17.77 -15.86
C ILE A 62 16.62 17.31 -16.95
N ASN A 63 16.41 18.13 -17.98
CA ASN A 63 15.55 17.78 -19.10
C ASN A 63 16.40 17.68 -20.39
N GLN A 64 16.15 16.67 -21.20
CA GLN A 64 16.87 16.38 -22.44
C GLN A 64 16.73 17.49 -23.49
N ASP A 65 15.62 18.23 -23.49
CA ASP A 65 15.36 19.34 -24.42
C ASP A 65 16.36 20.51 -24.22
N SER A 66 17.06 20.60 -23.08
CA SER A 66 18.21 21.51 -22.90
C SER A 66 19.39 21.20 -23.84
N PHE A 67 19.43 20.00 -24.42
CA PHE A 67 20.54 19.49 -25.21
C PHE A 67 20.21 19.40 -26.71
N TYR A 68 19.14 20.05 -27.20
CA TYR A 68 18.96 20.21 -28.64
C TYR A 68 20.16 20.93 -29.29
N HIS A 69 20.52 20.53 -30.50
CA HIS A 69 21.43 21.32 -31.33
C HIS A 69 20.80 22.67 -31.72
N SER A 70 21.63 23.72 -31.82
CA SER A 70 21.23 24.97 -32.48
C SER A 70 21.07 24.73 -33.98
N PHE A 71 20.11 25.41 -34.60
CA PHE A 71 19.92 25.35 -36.04
C PHE A 71 21.11 25.91 -36.84
N ASN A 72 21.42 25.24 -37.95
CA ASN A 72 22.23 25.82 -39.04
C ASN A 72 21.36 26.66 -40.00
N ASP A 73 21.98 27.33 -40.98
CA ASP A 73 21.28 28.27 -41.87
C ASP A 73 20.16 27.62 -42.72
N GLU A 74 20.33 26.36 -43.13
CA GLU A 74 19.28 25.62 -43.86
C GLU A 74 18.11 25.22 -42.95
N GLN A 75 18.38 24.80 -41.71
CA GLN A 75 17.36 24.47 -40.72
C GLN A 75 16.60 25.73 -40.27
N ALA A 76 17.28 26.87 -40.17
CA ALA A 76 16.67 28.17 -39.95
C ALA A 76 15.78 28.63 -41.12
N ALA A 77 16.11 28.24 -42.36
CA ALA A 77 15.27 28.48 -43.54
C ALA A 77 14.04 27.55 -43.63
N ASN A 78 14.08 26.34 -43.05
CA ASN A 78 12.91 25.46 -42.94
C ASN A 78 12.74 24.78 -41.56
N PRO A 79 12.33 25.53 -40.52
CA PRO A 79 12.08 24.99 -39.17
C PRO A 79 11.00 23.90 -39.12
N GLN A 80 10.11 23.87 -40.12
CA GLN A 80 8.94 23.00 -40.14
C GLN A 80 9.29 21.56 -40.56
N GLY A 81 10.34 21.38 -41.35
CA GLY A 81 10.82 20.08 -41.82
C GLY A 81 11.75 19.35 -40.85
N TYR A 82 12.14 19.97 -39.74
CA TYR A 82 13.10 19.40 -38.78
C TYR A 82 12.45 18.44 -37.77
N ASN A 83 13.05 17.26 -37.59
CA ASN A 83 12.55 16.21 -36.71
C ASN A 83 13.16 16.29 -35.30
N PHE A 84 12.56 17.10 -34.42
CA PHE A 84 12.92 17.24 -33.01
C PHE A 84 12.73 15.96 -32.16
N ASP A 85 12.11 14.92 -32.71
CA ASP A 85 11.91 13.64 -32.05
C ASP A 85 12.91 12.56 -32.55
N HIS A 86 13.85 12.92 -33.44
CA HIS A 86 14.94 12.04 -33.91
C HIS A 86 16.16 12.09 -32.97
N PRO A 87 16.90 10.98 -32.76
CA PRO A 87 18.11 10.97 -31.91
C PRO A 87 19.13 12.07 -32.25
N ASP A 88 19.46 12.23 -33.53
CA ASP A 88 20.46 13.21 -34.05
C ASP A 88 20.09 14.69 -33.80
N SER A 89 18.91 14.98 -33.26
CA SER A 89 18.57 16.34 -32.82
C SER A 89 19.18 16.70 -31.46
N PHE A 90 19.65 15.71 -30.69
CA PHE A 90 20.19 15.88 -29.35
C PHE A 90 21.71 15.73 -29.30
N ASP A 91 22.34 16.76 -28.73
CA ASP A 91 23.77 16.88 -28.40
C ASP A 91 24.14 15.91 -27.25
N THR A 92 24.17 14.63 -27.58
CA THR A 92 24.26 13.53 -26.60
C THR A 92 25.65 13.47 -25.96
N GLU A 93 26.70 13.91 -26.67
CA GLU A 93 28.05 14.04 -26.09
C GLU A 93 28.10 15.15 -25.03
N LEU A 94 27.41 16.28 -25.25
CA LEU A 94 27.26 17.33 -24.23
C LEU A 94 26.44 16.83 -23.03
N LEU A 95 25.37 16.06 -23.25
CA LEU A 95 24.58 15.45 -22.18
C LEU A 95 25.45 14.49 -21.33
N LEU A 96 26.20 13.59 -21.96
CA LEU A 96 27.10 12.65 -21.28
C LEU A 96 28.19 13.41 -20.50
N SER A 97 28.83 14.40 -21.13
CA SER A 97 29.84 15.26 -20.49
C SER A 97 29.28 15.97 -19.25
N CYS A 98 28.11 16.59 -19.34
CA CYS A 98 27.45 17.23 -18.20
C CYS A 98 27.11 16.23 -17.08
N MET A 99 26.57 15.06 -17.42
CA MET A 99 26.22 14.03 -16.43
C MET A 99 27.47 13.47 -15.74
N GLU A 100 28.54 13.19 -16.46
CA GLU A 100 29.83 12.78 -15.89
C GLU A 100 30.40 13.82 -14.91
N THR A 101 30.31 15.11 -15.24
CA THR A 101 30.77 16.19 -14.36
C THR A 101 29.99 16.22 -13.04
N ILE A 102 28.66 16.04 -13.08
CA ILE A 102 27.85 16.00 -11.85
C ILE A 102 28.12 14.71 -11.05
N ILE A 103 28.31 13.56 -11.71
CA ILE A 103 28.69 12.28 -11.08
C ILE A 103 30.02 12.39 -10.33
N LYS A 104 30.98 13.16 -10.87
CA LYS A 104 32.27 13.47 -10.24
C LYS A 104 32.17 14.51 -9.10
N GLY A 105 30.96 14.93 -8.74
CA GLY A 105 30.71 15.88 -7.65
C GLY A 105 31.02 17.33 -8.01
N GLN A 106 31.00 17.69 -9.30
CA GLN A 106 31.30 19.04 -9.79
C GLN A 106 30.03 19.73 -10.30
N SER A 107 29.96 21.05 -10.16
CA SER A 107 28.87 21.87 -10.71
C SER A 107 29.02 22.08 -12.22
N VAL A 108 27.92 22.06 -12.97
CA VAL A 108 27.93 22.25 -14.43
C VAL A 108 26.83 23.21 -14.88
N ASN A 109 27.10 24.01 -15.92
CA ASN A 109 26.07 24.79 -16.60
C ASN A 109 25.35 23.90 -17.61
N ILE A 110 24.04 23.73 -17.45
CA ILE A 110 23.18 23.06 -18.43
C ILE A 110 22.58 24.14 -19.35
N PRO A 111 22.59 23.98 -20.69
CA PRO A 111 22.08 25.02 -21.58
C PRO A 111 20.57 25.24 -21.41
N ASP A 112 20.12 26.48 -21.57
CA ASP A 112 18.69 26.81 -21.66
C ASP A 112 18.32 26.95 -23.14
N TYR A 113 17.57 26.00 -23.71
CA TYR A 113 17.17 26.01 -25.12
C TYR A 113 15.85 26.77 -25.32
N ASP A 114 15.83 27.76 -26.21
CA ASP A 114 14.62 28.51 -26.54
C ASP A 114 13.89 27.92 -27.76
N TYR A 115 12.72 27.34 -27.50
CA TYR A 115 11.79 26.79 -28.50
C TYR A 115 11.18 27.81 -29.48
N LYS A 116 11.47 29.11 -29.33
CA LYS A 116 11.07 30.17 -30.28
C LYS A 116 12.18 30.54 -31.27
N THR A 117 13.42 30.68 -30.78
CA THR A 117 14.60 31.03 -31.60
C THR A 117 15.43 29.81 -32.03
N HIS A 118 15.08 28.61 -31.58
CA HIS A 118 15.73 27.33 -31.89
C HIS A 118 17.24 27.31 -31.61
N ASN A 119 17.62 27.99 -30.52
CA ASN A 119 19.01 28.20 -30.13
C ASN A 119 19.23 27.99 -28.63
N LYS A 120 20.46 27.59 -28.27
CA LYS A 120 20.96 27.60 -26.89
C LYS A 120 21.13 29.05 -26.43
N SER A 121 20.62 29.40 -25.26
CA SER A 121 20.49 30.79 -24.79
C SER A 121 21.19 31.04 -23.45
N GLY A 122 21.78 32.23 -23.31
CA GLY A 122 22.47 32.66 -22.09
C GLY A 122 23.73 31.83 -21.73
N PRO A 123 24.25 31.98 -20.50
CA PRO A 123 25.34 31.16 -19.97
C PRO A 123 24.90 29.77 -19.49
N GLY A 124 23.61 29.43 -19.63
CA GLY A 124 22.99 28.23 -19.10
C GLY A 124 22.69 28.30 -17.59
N ARG A 125 21.88 27.33 -17.14
CA ARG A 125 21.47 27.14 -15.74
C ARG A 125 22.50 26.30 -15.00
N MET A 126 23.19 26.91 -14.04
CA MET A 126 24.09 26.23 -13.12
C MET A 126 23.34 25.13 -12.32
N VAL A 127 23.83 23.89 -12.40
CA VAL A 127 23.39 22.75 -11.61
C VAL A 127 24.52 22.34 -10.66
N ASN A 128 24.22 22.39 -9.37
CA ASN A 128 25.13 21.99 -8.30
C ASN A 128 25.09 20.47 -8.07
N PRO A 129 26.16 19.88 -7.49
CA PRO A 129 26.15 18.50 -7.02
C PRO A 129 24.93 18.22 -6.13
N SER A 130 24.22 17.14 -6.44
CA SER A 130 22.90 16.81 -5.88
C SER A 130 22.85 15.34 -5.51
N ASP A 131 22.16 14.98 -4.41
CA ASP A 131 22.06 13.56 -3.97
C ASP A 131 21.28 12.70 -4.97
N VAL A 132 20.29 13.30 -5.65
CA VAL A 132 19.40 12.63 -6.60
C VAL A 132 19.25 13.49 -7.85
N ILE A 133 19.38 12.85 -9.02
CA ILE A 133 19.22 13.49 -10.32
C ILE A 133 18.09 12.78 -11.07
N ILE A 134 17.08 13.53 -11.48
CA ILE A 134 16.03 13.05 -12.38
C ILE A 134 16.36 13.59 -13.78
N LEU A 135 16.62 12.68 -14.73
CA LEU A 135 16.90 12.99 -16.13
C LEU A 135 15.67 12.63 -16.98
N GLU A 136 14.93 13.64 -17.43
CA GLU A 136 13.66 13.49 -18.15
C GLU A 136 13.80 13.85 -19.63
N GLY A 137 13.18 13.09 -20.53
CA GLY A 137 13.16 13.42 -21.96
C GLY A 137 12.47 12.38 -22.81
N ILE A 138 12.31 12.62 -24.11
CA ILE A 138 11.67 11.64 -25.01
C ILE A 138 12.56 10.44 -25.32
N LEU A 139 13.89 10.62 -25.35
CA LEU A 139 14.87 9.63 -25.81
C LEU A 139 15.95 9.31 -24.76
N VAL A 140 15.78 9.68 -23.49
CA VAL A 140 16.79 9.40 -22.44
C VAL A 140 17.05 7.91 -22.18
N LEU A 141 16.18 7.01 -22.65
CA LEU A 141 16.41 5.55 -22.62
C LEU A 141 16.85 4.96 -23.98
N HIS A 142 17.09 5.79 -25.00
CA HIS A 142 17.47 5.36 -26.35
C HIS A 142 18.98 5.02 -26.47
N ASP A 143 19.86 5.96 -26.09
CA ASP A 143 21.31 5.73 -26.08
C ASP A 143 21.72 4.86 -24.88
N GLU A 144 22.53 3.84 -25.13
CA GLU A 144 23.03 2.89 -24.12
C GLU A 144 23.91 3.56 -23.06
N ARG A 145 24.80 4.45 -23.49
CA ARG A 145 25.74 5.19 -22.62
C ARG A 145 24.96 6.06 -21.63
N VAL A 146 23.83 6.62 -22.07
CA VAL A 146 22.93 7.41 -21.23
C VAL A 146 22.12 6.51 -20.27
N ARG A 147 21.70 5.31 -20.71
CA ARG A 147 21.05 4.32 -19.82
C ARG A 147 21.98 3.83 -18.71
N ASP A 148 23.27 3.65 -18.98
CA ASP A 148 24.22 3.04 -18.04
C ASP A 148 24.56 3.96 -16.85
N LEU A 149 24.37 5.27 -17.00
CA LEU A 149 24.46 6.22 -15.89
C LEU A 149 23.28 6.13 -14.90
N MET A 150 22.18 5.45 -15.25
CA MET A 150 20.92 5.48 -14.50
C MET A 150 20.75 4.28 -13.56
N ASN A 151 20.44 4.55 -12.29
CA ASN A 151 20.13 3.52 -11.29
C ASN A 151 18.67 3.03 -11.33
N ILE A 152 17.74 3.84 -11.84
CA ILE A 152 16.35 3.45 -12.15
C ILE A 152 15.97 4.07 -13.49
N LYS A 153 15.28 3.31 -14.33
CA LYS A 153 14.83 3.68 -15.68
C LYS A 153 13.30 3.57 -15.73
N ILE A 154 12.62 4.69 -15.93
CA ILE A 154 11.15 4.81 -15.85
C ILE A 154 10.59 5.16 -17.23
N PHE A 155 9.50 4.51 -17.64
CA PHE A 155 8.74 4.87 -18.84
C PHE A 155 7.31 5.30 -18.49
N VAL A 156 6.97 6.55 -18.83
CA VAL A 156 5.61 7.09 -18.63
C VAL A 156 4.76 6.79 -19.86
N ASP A 157 3.79 5.91 -19.65
CA ASP A 157 3.00 5.26 -20.69
C ASP A 157 1.61 5.90 -20.79
N SER A 158 1.21 6.26 -22.01
CA SER A 158 -0.08 6.88 -22.32
C SER A 158 -0.40 6.73 -23.81
N ASP A 159 -1.67 6.56 -24.10
CA ASP A 159 -2.18 6.26 -25.44
C ASP A 159 -1.91 7.40 -26.44
N SER A 160 -1.82 7.05 -27.72
CA SER A 160 -1.38 7.97 -28.79
C SER A 160 -2.33 9.14 -29.02
N ASP A 161 -3.63 8.89 -28.87
CA ASP A 161 -4.73 9.86 -28.91
C ASP A 161 -4.72 10.79 -27.68
N VAL A 162 -4.54 10.25 -26.47
CA VAL A 162 -4.41 11.03 -25.23
C VAL A 162 -3.18 11.95 -25.31
N ARG A 163 -2.06 11.45 -25.83
CA ARG A 163 -0.86 12.25 -26.12
C ARG A 163 -1.12 13.31 -27.20
N LEU A 164 -1.81 12.96 -28.28
CA LEU A 164 -2.15 13.91 -29.35
C LEU A 164 -3.06 15.03 -28.84
N GLY A 165 -4.14 14.71 -28.11
CA GLY A 165 -5.05 15.70 -27.53
C GLY A 165 -4.36 16.62 -26.52
N ARG A 166 -3.52 16.06 -25.63
CA ARG A 166 -2.65 16.83 -24.72
C ARG A 166 -1.67 17.72 -25.50
N ARG A 167 -1.05 17.22 -26.59
CA ARG A 167 -0.14 18.00 -27.45
C ARG A 167 -0.85 19.13 -28.17
N ILE A 168 -2.00 18.88 -28.82
CA ILE A 168 -2.80 19.90 -29.51
C ILE A 168 -3.12 21.03 -28.53
N LYS A 169 -3.66 20.70 -27.34
CA LYS A 169 -3.97 21.71 -26.32
C LYS A 169 -2.74 22.54 -25.93
N ARG A 170 -1.61 21.90 -25.62
CA ARG A 170 -0.35 22.57 -25.26
C ARG A 170 0.18 23.46 -26.39
N ASP A 171 0.39 22.87 -27.57
CA ASP A 171 1.08 23.54 -28.68
C ASP A 171 0.21 24.63 -29.34
N THR A 172 -1.13 24.54 -29.28
CA THR A 172 -2.03 25.62 -29.74
C THR A 172 -2.25 26.71 -28.68
N VAL A 173 -2.57 26.35 -27.42
CA VAL A 173 -2.96 27.34 -26.38
C VAL A 173 -1.76 28.00 -25.72
N GLU A 174 -0.71 27.24 -25.37
CA GLU A 174 0.45 27.76 -24.64
C GLU A 174 1.55 28.30 -25.58
N ARG A 175 1.64 27.73 -26.79
CA ARG A 175 2.68 28.07 -27.78
C ARG A 175 2.15 28.76 -29.04
N GLY A 176 0.83 29.00 -29.15
CA GLY A 176 0.23 29.78 -30.23
C GLY A 176 0.33 29.17 -31.64
N ARG A 177 0.61 27.87 -31.77
CA ARG A 177 0.76 27.22 -33.08
C ARG A 177 -0.61 26.95 -33.72
N ASN A 178 -0.68 26.97 -35.05
CA ASN A 178 -1.87 26.55 -35.78
C ASN A 178 -2.13 25.04 -35.58
N ILE A 179 -3.39 24.63 -35.41
CA ILE A 179 -3.75 23.22 -35.19
C ILE A 179 -3.35 22.31 -36.36
N GLN A 180 -3.49 22.76 -37.60
CA GLN A 180 -3.10 21.97 -38.78
C GLN A 180 -1.61 21.65 -38.74
N TYR A 181 -0.78 22.66 -38.45
CA TYR A 181 0.67 22.48 -38.29
C TYR A 181 1.05 21.48 -37.17
N VAL A 182 0.29 21.43 -36.08
CA VAL A 182 0.52 20.46 -35.00
C VAL A 182 0.14 19.03 -35.42
N LEU A 183 -0.87 18.86 -36.27
CA LEU A 183 -1.26 17.58 -36.88
C LEU A 183 -0.23 17.16 -37.93
N ASP A 184 0.13 18.04 -38.87
CA ASP A 184 1.12 17.78 -39.93
C ASP A 184 2.47 17.35 -39.33
N GLN A 185 2.96 18.03 -38.27
CA GLN A 185 4.15 17.59 -37.55
C GLN A 185 3.94 16.30 -36.76
N TYR A 186 2.73 15.98 -36.32
CA TYR A 186 2.46 14.73 -35.60
C TYR A 186 2.58 13.52 -36.55
N ASP A 187 1.88 13.55 -37.67
CA ASP A 187 1.86 12.44 -38.62
C ASP A 187 3.20 12.29 -39.37
N LYS A 188 3.86 13.40 -39.74
CA LYS A 188 5.11 13.37 -40.51
C LYS A 188 6.36 13.03 -39.67
N HIS A 189 6.39 13.39 -38.39
CA HIS A 189 7.60 13.31 -37.57
C HIS A 189 7.36 12.64 -36.21
N VAL A 190 6.44 13.14 -35.38
CA VAL A 190 6.35 12.71 -33.97
C VAL A 190 5.80 11.31 -33.78
N LYS A 191 4.82 10.87 -34.58
CA LYS A 191 4.31 9.50 -34.53
C LYS A 191 5.36 8.50 -35.06
N PRO A 192 5.97 8.69 -36.26
CA PRO A 192 7.07 7.85 -36.72
C PRO A 192 8.21 7.75 -35.69
N SER A 193 8.76 8.88 -35.23
CA SER A 193 9.84 8.89 -34.23
C SER A 193 9.45 8.24 -32.90
N PHE A 194 8.17 8.33 -32.50
CA PHE A 194 7.68 7.62 -31.33
C PHE A 194 7.65 6.11 -31.54
N GLU A 195 7.22 5.63 -32.70
CA GLU A 195 7.11 4.20 -33.01
C GLU A 195 8.49 3.57 -33.29
N GLU A 196 9.43 4.34 -33.84
CA GLU A 196 10.79 3.91 -34.22
C GLU A 196 11.81 3.99 -33.06
N PHE A 197 11.85 5.10 -32.30
CA PHE A 197 12.90 5.35 -31.31
C PHE A 197 12.38 5.31 -29.86
N VAL A 198 11.25 5.97 -29.58
CA VAL A 198 10.77 6.14 -28.19
C VAL A 198 10.14 4.86 -27.65
N LEU A 199 9.18 4.27 -28.37
CA LEU A 199 8.44 3.09 -27.91
C LEU A 199 9.35 1.86 -27.74
N PRO A 200 10.32 1.56 -28.62
CA PRO A 200 11.27 0.47 -28.39
C PRO A 200 12.16 0.67 -27.15
N SER A 201 12.40 1.91 -26.69
CA SER A 201 13.15 2.15 -25.46
C SER A 201 12.43 1.67 -24.19
N LYS A 202 11.11 1.48 -24.23
CA LYS A 202 10.26 0.97 -23.14
C LYS A 202 10.74 -0.40 -22.61
N LYS A 203 11.38 -1.22 -23.45
CA LYS A 203 11.95 -2.53 -23.07
C LYS A 203 13.14 -2.44 -22.11
N HIS A 204 13.71 -1.24 -21.94
CA HIS A 204 14.84 -0.96 -21.04
C HIS A 204 14.40 -0.24 -19.74
N ALA A 205 13.10 -0.13 -19.47
CA ALA A 205 12.59 0.50 -18.27
C ALA A 205 12.35 -0.54 -17.16
N ASP A 206 12.86 -0.26 -15.96
CA ASP A 206 12.61 -1.03 -14.74
C ASP A 206 11.17 -0.81 -14.22
N ILE A 207 10.58 0.36 -14.51
CA ILE A 207 9.25 0.76 -14.06
C ILE A 207 8.46 1.38 -15.21
N ILE A 208 7.24 0.91 -15.44
CA ILE A 208 6.28 1.51 -16.38
C ILE A 208 5.16 2.18 -15.58
N ILE A 209 4.90 3.46 -15.83
CA ILE A 209 3.83 4.24 -15.18
C ILE A 209 2.69 4.46 -16.20
N PRO A 210 1.64 3.62 -16.21
CA PRO A 210 0.43 3.91 -16.97
C PRO A 210 -0.31 5.11 -16.35
N ARG A 211 -1.02 5.88 -17.19
CA ARG A 211 -1.76 7.12 -16.83
C ARG A 211 -0.89 8.29 -16.34
N GLY A 212 0.44 8.14 -16.26
CA GLY A 212 1.35 9.22 -15.89
C GLY A 212 1.07 9.82 -14.51
N ALA A 213 0.74 11.12 -14.47
CA ALA A 213 0.52 11.84 -13.23
C ALA A 213 -0.70 11.35 -12.43
N ASP A 214 -1.67 10.72 -13.10
CA ASP A 214 -2.93 10.22 -12.54
C ASP A 214 -2.76 8.82 -11.89
N ASN A 215 -1.53 8.49 -11.46
CA ASN A 215 -1.15 7.20 -10.88
C ASN A 215 -0.41 7.41 -9.54
N ASP A 216 -1.15 7.91 -8.56
CA ASP A 216 -0.66 8.24 -7.22
C ASP A 216 0.14 7.10 -6.57
N VAL A 217 -0.29 5.85 -6.73
CA VAL A 217 0.35 4.67 -6.13
C VAL A 217 1.76 4.46 -6.70
N ALA A 218 1.93 4.52 -8.02
CA ALA A 218 3.25 4.41 -8.64
C ALA A 218 4.17 5.57 -8.24
N ILE A 219 3.62 6.79 -8.21
CA ILE A 219 4.34 8.01 -7.79
C ILE A 219 4.79 7.90 -6.34
N ASP A 220 3.93 7.47 -5.42
CA ASP A 220 4.28 7.34 -4.01
C ASP A 220 5.32 6.24 -3.78
N LEU A 221 5.26 5.11 -4.49
CA LEU A 221 6.32 4.09 -4.43
C LEU A 221 7.69 4.65 -4.86
N ILE A 222 7.74 5.44 -5.94
CA ILE A 222 8.96 6.11 -6.41
C ILE A 222 9.43 7.15 -5.39
N VAL A 223 8.53 7.96 -4.85
CA VAL A 223 8.83 8.94 -3.79
C VAL A 223 9.42 8.24 -2.57
N GLN A 224 8.80 7.17 -2.06
CA GLN A 224 9.31 6.42 -0.90
C GLN A 224 10.70 5.80 -1.16
N HIS A 225 10.96 5.33 -2.39
CA HIS A 225 12.29 4.88 -2.77
C HIS A 225 13.31 6.03 -2.76
N ILE A 226 12.96 7.19 -3.34
CA ILE A 226 13.83 8.38 -3.35
C ILE A 226 14.08 8.89 -1.93
N ARG A 227 13.07 8.95 -1.06
CA ARG A 227 13.24 9.29 0.36
C ARG A 227 14.23 8.35 1.05
N THR A 228 14.16 7.05 0.76
CA THR A 228 15.11 6.05 1.27
C THR A 228 16.54 6.33 0.76
N LYS A 229 16.72 6.69 -0.52
CA LYS A 229 18.04 7.04 -1.10
C LYS A 229 18.60 8.38 -0.59
N LEU A 230 17.74 9.36 -0.30
CA LEU A 230 18.08 10.64 0.34
C LEU A 230 18.45 10.52 1.83
N GLY A 231 18.32 9.33 2.42
CA GLY A 231 18.50 9.09 3.86
C GLY A 231 17.35 9.57 4.74
N GLN A 232 16.22 9.99 4.15
CA GLN A 232 15.03 10.47 4.87
C GLN A 232 14.23 9.34 5.54
N HIS A 233 14.53 8.07 5.21
CA HIS A 233 14.05 6.88 5.91
C HIS A 233 15.22 5.95 6.21
N ASP A 234 15.59 5.66 7.46
CA ASP A 234 14.97 6.08 8.73
C ASP A 234 16.04 6.03 9.82
N LEU A 235 16.21 7.12 10.60
CA LEU A 235 17.24 7.18 11.63
C LEU A 235 17.03 6.12 12.73
N CYS A 236 15.80 5.64 12.94
CA CYS A 236 15.50 4.55 13.87
C CYS A 236 16.07 3.19 13.41
N LYS A 237 16.39 3.04 12.11
CA LYS A 237 17.06 1.85 11.56
C LYS A 237 18.58 1.90 11.72
N ILE A 238 19.15 3.10 11.74
CA ILE A 238 20.59 3.32 11.99
C ILE A 238 20.88 3.28 13.49
N TYR A 239 19.96 3.84 14.29
CA TYR A 239 20.08 4.00 15.72
C TYR A 239 18.92 3.29 16.43
N GLN A 240 19.15 2.05 16.87
CA GLN A 240 18.19 1.25 17.65
C GLN A 240 17.81 1.88 19.00
N ASN A 241 18.58 2.89 19.42
CA ASN A 241 18.36 3.70 20.60
C ASN A 241 17.56 5.00 20.34
N LEU A 242 17.16 5.27 19.10
CA LEU A 242 16.24 6.37 18.74
C LEU A 242 14.81 5.85 18.58
N PHE A 243 13.86 6.54 19.22
CA PHE A 243 12.43 6.27 19.15
C PHE A 243 11.68 7.51 18.70
N VAL A 244 10.87 7.37 17.64
CA VAL A 244 10.00 8.44 17.13
C VAL A 244 8.55 8.06 17.41
N ILE A 245 7.79 8.98 18.00
CA ILE A 245 6.39 8.73 18.35
C ILE A 245 5.56 8.60 17.05
N PRO A 246 4.70 7.57 16.90
CA PRO A 246 3.88 7.39 15.71
C PRO A 246 3.05 8.64 15.38
N SER A 247 3.35 9.26 14.23
CA SER A 247 2.74 10.54 13.85
C SER A 247 1.27 10.35 13.45
N THR A 248 0.37 10.97 14.22
CA THR A 248 -1.07 10.99 13.95
C THR A 248 -1.50 12.36 13.45
N PHE A 249 -2.66 12.47 12.79
CA PHE A 249 -3.23 13.77 12.42
C PHE A 249 -3.40 14.73 13.62
N HIS A 250 -3.65 14.20 14.82
CA HIS A 250 -3.72 15.01 16.03
C HIS A 250 -2.34 15.57 16.44
N ILE A 251 -1.30 14.74 16.45
CA ILE A 251 0.08 15.16 16.70
C ILE A 251 0.51 16.19 15.64
N ARG A 252 0.34 15.89 14.34
CA ARG A 252 0.64 16.81 13.23
C ARG A 252 -0.12 18.14 13.34
N GLY A 253 -1.36 18.13 13.82
CA GLY A 253 -2.14 19.33 14.11
C GLY A 253 -1.52 20.19 15.22
N MET A 254 -1.11 19.57 16.33
CA MET A 254 -0.40 20.27 17.42
C MET A 254 0.95 20.81 16.96
N HIS A 255 1.73 20.03 16.21
CA HIS A 255 2.98 20.47 15.58
C HIS A 255 2.74 21.67 14.66
N THR A 256 1.71 21.65 13.80
CA THR A 256 1.35 22.78 12.93
C THR A 256 1.10 24.07 13.74
N LEU A 257 0.40 23.94 14.88
CA LEU A 257 0.06 25.08 15.74
C LEU A 257 1.29 25.64 16.49
N ILE A 258 2.17 24.80 17.04
CA ILE A 258 3.40 25.29 17.68
C ILE A 258 4.44 25.79 16.67
N ARG A 259 4.52 25.20 15.46
CA ARG A 259 5.43 25.66 14.39
C ARG A 259 5.00 27.00 13.79
N ASN A 260 3.71 27.25 13.62
CA ASN A 260 3.18 28.51 13.07
C ASN A 260 3.67 29.74 13.87
N ALA A 261 4.38 30.65 13.21
CA ALA A 261 4.93 31.87 13.81
C ALA A 261 3.86 32.87 14.27
N LYS A 262 2.62 32.79 13.74
CA LYS A 262 1.49 33.66 14.12
C LYS A 262 0.73 33.17 15.36
N THR A 263 1.05 31.99 15.89
CA THR A 263 0.38 31.42 17.08
C THR A 263 0.70 32.23 18.33
N ARG A 264 -0.35 32.63 19.07
CA ARG A 264 -0.23 33.42 20.31
C ARG A 264 0.45 32.61 21.40
N LYS A 265 1.13 33.27 22.35
CA LYS A 265 1.83 32.63 23.48
C LYS A 265 0.96 31.61 24.23
N HIS A 266 -0.28 31.99 24.57
CA HIS A 266 -1.22 31.11 25.28
C HIS A 266 -1.42 29.78 24.53
N ASP A 267 -1.72 29.88 23.24
CA ASP A 267 -2.04 28.72 22.41
C ASP A 267 -0.78 27.88 22.13
N PHE A 268 0.37 28.54 21.92
CA PHE A 268 1.67 27.88 21.80
C PHE A 268 1.99 27.05 23.06
N VAL A 269 1.83 27.62 24.26
CA VAL A 269 2.04 26.91 25.54
C VAL A 269 1.05 25.76 25.68
N PHE A 270 -0.24 25.98 25.42
CA PHE A 270 -1.27 24.93 25.53
C PHE A 270 -1.01 23.73 24.59
N TYR A 271 -0.67 23.96 23.33
CA TYR A 271 -0.37 22.87 22.39
C TYR A 271 1.02 22.26 22.63
N ALA A 272 1.99 23.02 23.13
CA ALA A 272 3.27 22.49 23.58
C ALA A 272 3.11 21.56 24.79
N ASP A 273 2.41 21.98 25.85
CA ASP A 273 2.16 21.15 27.06
C ASP A 273 1.47 19.82 26.71
N ARG A 274 0.51 19.84 25.78
CA ARG A 274 -0.15 18.62 25.28
C ARG A 274 0.80 17.69 24.54
N LEU A 275 1.68 18.23 23.69
CA LEU A 275 2.67 17.44 22.97
C LEU A 275 3.76 16.90 23.91
N ILE A 276 4.28 17.75 24.81
CA ILE A 276 5.21 17.37 25.88
C ILE A 276 4.64 16.22 26.70
N ARG A 277 3.34 16.25 27.06
CA ARG A 277 2.72 15.13 27.79
C ARG A 277 2.82 13.82 27.01
N LEU A 278 2.57 13.81 25.71
CA LEU A 278 2.73 12.60 24.89
C LEU A 278 4.19 12.12 24.86
N VAL A 279 5.16 13.03 24.72
CA VAL A 279 6.60 12.69 24.74
C VAL A 279 7.02 12.10 26.09
N VAL A 280 6.55 12.67 27.20
CA VAL A 280 6.85 12.15 28.55
C VAL A 280 6.24 10.76 28.76
N GLU A 281 4.97 10.54 28.42
CA GLU A 281 4.34 9.23 28.60
C GLU A 281 5.01 8.15 27.74
N HIS A 282 5.40 8.48 26.49
CA HIS A 282 6.16 7.56 25.63
C HIS A 282 7.56 7.27 26.20
N GLY A 283 8.26 8.31 26.68
CA GLY A 283 9.56 8.19 27.35
C GLY A 283 9.53 7.30 28.59
N LEU A 284 8.46 7.36 29.39
CA LEU A 284 8.26 6.48 30.54
C LEU A 284 8.04 5.02 30.13
N GLY A 285 7.50 4.76 28.94
CA GLY A 285 7.35 3.41 28.38
C GLY A 285 8.68 2.69 28.11
N HIS A 286 9.79 3.42 27.95
CA HIS A 286 11.12 2.84 27.74
C HIS A 286 11.90 2.55 29.04
N LEU A 287 11.29 2.75 30.21
CA LEU A 287 11.89 2.41 31.51
C LEU A 287 11.94 0.90 31.73
N PRO A 288 12.98 0.37 32.41
CA PRO A 288 12.99 -1.02 32.84
C PRO A 288 11.79 -1.36 33.73
N PHE A 289 11.23 -2.56 33.57
CA PHE A 289 10.15 -3.08 34.39
C PHE A 289 10.45 -4.52 34.84
N THR A 290 9.74 -4.97 35.87
CA THR A 290 9.66 -6.38 36.26
C THR A 290 8.21 -6.84 36.15
N GLU A 291 7.97 -8.06 35.67
CA GLU A 291 6.64 -8.66 35.75
C GLU A 291 6.19 -8.79 37.22
N LYS A 292 4.89 -8.66 37.45
CA LYS A 292 4.27 -8.89 38.74
C LYS A 292 2.85 -9.42 38.56
N GLN A 293 2.60 -10.61 39.06
CA GLN A 293 1.25 -11.12 39.26
C GLN A 293 0.58 -10.42 40.46
N ILE A 294 -0.71 -10.09 40.30
CA ILE A 294 -1.59 -9.61 41.37
C ILE A 294 -2.91 -10.37 41.32
N THR A 295 -3.52 -10.60 42.48
CA THR A 295 -4.92 -11.02 42.56
C THR A 295 -5.81 -9.81 42.34
N THR A 296 -6.74 -9.90 41.38
CA THR A 296 -7.77 -8.87 41.13
C THR A 296 -8.86 -8.90 42.22
N PRO A 297 -9.69 -7.84 42.35
CA PRO A 297 -10.90 -7.88 43.17
C PRO A 297 -11.93 -8.95 42.74
N THR A 298 -11.73 -9.59 41.58
CA THR A 298 -12.51 -10.72 41.06
C THR A 298 -11.80 -12.07 41.25
N GLU A 299 -10.89 -12.14 42.24
CA GLU A 299 -10.07 -13.30 42.65
C GLU A 299 -9.18 -13.94 41.56
N SER A 300 -9.26 -13.42 40.33
CA SER A 300 -8.50 -13.86 39.17
C SER A 300 -7.08 -13.28 39.20
N ILE A 301 -6.09 -14.07 38.81
CA ILE A 301 -4.69 -13.61 38.70
C ILE A 301 -4.52 -12.77 37.44
N TYR A 302 -3.91 -11.59 37.58
CA TYR A 302 -3.50 -10.72 36.48
C TYR A 302 -1.98 -10.54 36.48
N THR A 303 -1.32 -10.93 35.40
CA THR A 303 0.11 -10.68 35.17
C THR A 303 0.29 -9.26 34.64
N GLY A 304 0.68 -8.34 35.51
CA GLY A 304 1.03 -6.97 35.17
C GLY A 304 2.54 -6.73 35.21
N VAL A 305 2.93 -5.45 35.16
CA VAL A 305 4.34 -5.01 35.27
C VAL A 305 4.49 -3.93 36.33
N VAL A 306 5.69 -3.82 36.91
CA VAL A 306 6.10 -2.75 37.82
C VAL A 306 7.35 -2.09 37.28
N PHE A 307 7.25 -0.80 36.94
CA PHE A 307 8.38 -0.01 36.45
C PHE A 307 9.41 0.29 37.54
N CYS A 308 10.65 0.53 37.09
CA CYS A 308 11.80 0.83 37.93
C CYS A 308 11.53 2.03 38.86
N LYS A 309 11.91 1.89 40.13
CA LYS A 309 11.79 2.94 41.15
C LYS A 309 13.01 3.88 41.09
N ARG A 310 12.91 5.05 41.74
CA ARG A 310 13.95 6.10 41.83
C ARG A 310 14.21 6.91 40.54
N LEU A 311 13.19 7.19 39.74
CA LEU A 311 13.30 8.15 38.61
C LEU A 311 13.75 9.55 39.06
N CYS A 312 14.42 10.30 38.18
CA CYS A 312 14.53 11.76 38.26
C CYS A 312 14.53 12.40 36.86
N GLY A 313 13.94 13.59 36.74
CA GLY A 313 14.11 14.43 35.56
C GLY A 313 15.35 15.31 35.69
N VAL A 314 15.99 15.66 34.58
CA VAL A 314 17.06 16.67 34.50
C VAL A 314 16.76 17.61 33.35
N SER A 315 16.48 18.88 33.63
CA SER A 315 16.16 19.89 32.61
C SER A 315 17.41 20.66 32.17
N ILE A 316 17.63 20.78 30.86
CA ILE A 316 18.58 21.74 30.30
C ILE A 316 17.91 23.13 30.33
N ILE A 317 18.47 24.07 31.09
CA ILE A 317 17.96 25.44 31.23
C ILE A 317 18.26 26.21 29.93
N ARG A 318 17.32 26.95 29.34
CA ARG A 318 15.94 27.26 29.79
C ARG A 318 14.86 26.35 29.19
N SER A 319 15.06 25.84 27.98
CA SER A 319 14.02 25.17 27.18
C SER A 319 13.47 23.91 27.86
N GLY A 320 14.33 23.09 28.47
CA GLY A 320 13.96 21.88 29.21
C GLY A 320 13.08 22.11 30.43
N GLU A 321 13.06 23.32 31.01
CA GLU A 321 12.24 23.63 32.19
C GLU A 321 10.73 23.60 31.87
N SER A 322 10.35 23.77 30.60
CA SER A 322 8.97 23.61 30.12
C SER A 322 8.43 22.20 30.39
N MET A 323 9.26 21.17 30.21
CA MET A 323 8.84 19.77 30.25
C MET A 323 8.61 19.24 31.67
N GLU A 324 9.09 19.95 32.70
CA GLU A 324 9.00 19.52 34.09
C GLU A 324 7.56 19.40 34.60
N ASN A 325 6.64 20.22 34.10
CA ASN A 325 5.25 20.24 34.56
C ASN A 325 4.51 18.97 34.13
N ALA A 326 4.66 18.58 32.86
CA ALA A 326 4.16 17.30 32.37
C ALA A 326 4.79 16.13 33.14
N LEU A 327 6.12 16.15 33.35
CA LEU A 327 6.82 15.08 34.07
C LEU A 327 6.38 14.95 35.54
N ARG A 328 6.14 16.06 36.25
CA ARG A 328 5.54 16.03 37.61
C ARG A 328 4.10 15.51 37.60
N ALA A 329 3.35 15.76 36.52
CA ALA A 329 1.97 15.32 36.34
C ALA A 329 1.84 13.86 35.85
N CYS A 330 2.91 13.22 35.38
CA CYS A 330 3.01 11.76 35.25
C CYS A 330 3.53 11.14 36.56
N CYS A 331 4.68 11.63 37.03
CA CYS A 331 5.46 11.03 38.11
C CYS A 331 5.35 11.86 39.40
N LYS A 332 4.31 11.61 40.20
CA LYS A 332 4.11 12.26 41.51
C LYS A 332 5.35 12.11 42.41
N GLY A 333 5.90 13.23 42.88
CA GLY A 333 7.07 13.25 43.77
C GLY A 333 8.43 13.00 43.10
N ILE A 334 8.52 13.03 41.76
CA ILE A 334 9.79 12.90 41.05
C ILE A 334 10.79 14.01 41.42
N LYS A 335 12.05 13.64 41.67
CA LYS A 335 13.13 14.62 41.85
C LYS A 335 13.46 15.26 40.50
N ILE A 336 13.64 16.58 40.47
CA ILE A 336 14.12 17.32 39.30
C ILE A 336 15.51 17.87 39.62
N GLY A 337 16.49 17.54 38.78
CA GLY A 337 17.77 18.25 38.69
C GLY A 337 17.72 19.29 37.56
N LYS A 338 18.66 20.24 37.58
CA LYS A 338 18.80 21.26 36.53
C LYS A 338 20.26 21.43 36.11
N VAL A 339 20.47 21.73 34.84
CA VAL A 339 21.79 21.98 34.22
C VAL A 339 21.67 23.21 33.32
N LEU A 340 22.56 24.19 33.46
CA LEU A 340 22.68 25.34 32.56
C LEU A 340 24.00 25.24 31.81
N ILE A 341 23.89 25.11 30.49
CA ILE A 341 25.02 25.10 29.55
C ILE A 341 24.82 26.28 28.62
N GLN A 342 25.84 27.13 28.51
CA GLN A 342 25.79 28.35 27.71
C GLN A 342 27.05 28.47 26.86
N ARG A 343 26.91 29.07 25.67
CA ARG A 343 28.05 29.44 24.83
C ARG A 343 28.55 30.82 25.24
N GLU A 344 29.82 30.92 25.63
CA GLU A 344 30.48 32.21 25.83
C GLU A 344 30.97 32.76 24.48
N ALA A 345 31.15 34.08 24.37
CA ALA A 345 31.36 34.76 23.09
C ALA A 345 32.74 34.47 22.47
N GLY A 346 32.84 33.36 21.73
CA GLY A 346 34.05 32.90 21.02
C GLY A 346 34.51 31.50 21.45
N ASN A 347 34.04 30.99 22.58
CA ASN A 347 34.43 29.70 23.14
C ASN A 347 33.41 28.57 22.82
N GLU A 348 33.81 27.35 23.19
CA GLU A 348 32.93 26.18 23.30
C GLU A 348 31.82 26.39 24.35
N ARG A 349 30.80 25.52 24.35
CA ARG A 349 29.74 25.60 25.37
C ARG A 349 30.25 25.10 26.71
N GLN A 350 30.04 25.88 27.77
CA GLN A 350 30.48 25.52 29.13
C GLN A 350 29.30 25.33 30.09
N LEU A 351 29.49 24.44 31.05
CA LEU A 351 28.62 24.24 32.21
C LEU A 351 28.74 25.41 33.18
N ILE A 352 27.72 26.25 33.26
CA ILE A 352 27.67 27.41 34.18
C ILE A 352 27.04 27.05 35.53
N TYR A 353 26.06 26.14 35.55
CA TYR A 353 25.36 25.77 36.78
C TYR A 353 24.82 24.34 36.70
N GLU A 354 25.00 23.59 37.78
CA GLU A 354 24.31 22.32 38.02
C GLU A 354 23.64 22.30 39.40
N LYS A 355 22.50 21.60 39.48
CA LYS A 355 21.88 21.22 40.74
C LYS A 355 21.17 19.89 40.58
N LEU A 356 21.87 18.82 40.91
CA LEU A 356 21.42 17.44 40.72
C LEU A 356 21.07 16.75 42.06
N PRO A 357 20.22 15.72 42.08
CA PRO A 357 20.00 14.89 43.26
C PRO A 357 21.30 14.25 43.76
N LYS A 358 21.58 14.30 45.07
CA LYS A 358 22.77 13.68 45.68
C LYS A 358 22.92 12.17 45.41
N ASP A 359 21.82 11.51 45.06
CA ASP A 359 21.70 10.08 44.81
C ASP A 359 21.60 9.71 43.31
N ILE A 360 21.87 10.66 42.39
CA ILE A 360 21.61 10.54 40.94
C ILE A 360 22.29 9.35 40.26
N ALA A 361 23.52 8.96 40.67
CA ALA A 361 24.21 7.78 40.14
C ALA A 361 23.37 6.48 40.23
N SER A 362 22.46 6.40 41.21
CA SER A 362 21.58 5.25 41.44
C SER A 362 20.16 5.41 40.85
N ARG A 363 19.98 6.31 39.87
CA ARG A 363 18.67 6.68 39.30
C ARG A 363 18.59 6.45 37.79
N GLN A 364 17.35 6.30 37.33
CA GLN A 364 16.97 6.48 35.93
C GLN A 364 16.77 7.98 35.67
N VAL A 365 17.40 8.52 34.63
CA VAL A 365 17.44 9.95 34.31
C VAL A 365 16.64 10.23 33.04
N LEU A 366 15.60 11.04 33.17
CA LEU A 366 14.86 11.61 32.05
C LEU A 366 15.46 13.00 31.76
N LEU A 367 16.36 13.07 30.78
CA LEU A 367 16.97 14.33 30.32
C LEU A 367 15.95 15.08 29.43
N LEU A 368 15.76 16.38 29.66
CA LEU A 368 14.68 17.16 29.05
C LEU A 368 15.24 18.34 28.26
N ASP A 369 15.01 18.38 26.95
CA ASP A 369 15.15 19.57 26.12
C ASP A 369 14.27 19.48 24.86
N PRO A 370 13.26 20.36 24.68
CA PRO A 370 12.33 20.32 23.53
C PRO A 370 12.96 20.30 22.13
N VAL A 371 14.20 20.76 21.94
CA VAL A 371 14.81 20.90 20.60
C VAL A 371 16.23 20.30 20.57
N LEU A 372 16.37 19.13 19.94
CA LEU A 372 17.69 18.57 19.62
C LEU A 372 18.20 19.17 18.30
N ALA A 373 18.99 20.25 18.41
CA ALA A 373 19.60 20.95 17.26
C ALA A 373 20.94 20.31 16.84
N SER A 374 22.08 20.95 17.09
CA SER A 374 23.44 20.41 16.79
C SER A 374 23.94 19.36 17.78
N GLY A 375 23.16 19.01 18.80
CA GLY A 375 23.55 18.07 19.85
C GLY A 375 24.45 18.66 20.95
N GLU A 376 25.29 19.66 20.66
CA GLU A 376 26.32 20.23 21.57
C GLU A 376 25.90 20.37 23.06
N SER A 377 24.77 21.03 23.36
CA SER A 377 24.30 21.19 24.76
C SER A 377 23.76 19.90 25.38
N ALA A 378 23.27 18.95 24.58
CA ALA A 378 22.94 17.62 25.06
C ALA A 378 24.21 16.83 25.37
N MET A 379 25.25 16.90 24.53
CA MET A 379 26.53 16.21 24.75
C MET A 379 27.14 16.60 26.10
N GLU A 380 27.24 17.89 26.38
CA GLU A 380 27.79 18.39 27.65
C GLU A 380 26.92 18.00 28.85
N ALA A 381 25.58 18.01 28.71
CA ALA A 381 24.69 17.54 29.76
C ALA A 381 24.81 16.02 30.04
N ILE A 382 25.00 15.21 28.99
CA ILE A 382 25.20 13.76 29.12
C ILE A 382 26.58 13.46 29.71
N SER A 383 27.63 14.12 29.22
CA SER A 383 28.99 14.07 29.76
C SER A 383 29.00 14.34 31.26
N LEU A 384 28.34 15.43 31.71
CA LEU A 384 28.17 15.74 33.13
C LEU A 384 27.49 14.59 33.90
N LEU A 385 26.39 14.02 33.39
CA LEU A 385 25.68 12.93 34.06
C LEU A 385 26.54 11.66 34.20
N LEU A 386 27.29 11.29 33.16
CA LEU A 386 28.26 10.19 33.21
C LEU A 386 29.36 10.47 34.25
N ASN A 387 29.89 11.70 34.29
CA ASN A 387 30.87 12.15 35.28
C ASN A 387 30.33 12.19 36.72
N LYS A 388 29.00 12.24 36.93
CA LYS A 388 28.34 12.02 38.23
C LYS A 388 28.04 10.55 38.54
N GLY A 389 28.52 9.61 37.72
CA GLY A 389 28.34 8.17 37.92
C GLY A 389 26.97 7.64 37.48
N VAL A 390 26.21 8.37 36.66
CA VAL A 390 25.01 7.83 36.01
C VAL A 390 25.44 6.87 34.90
N SER A 391 24.84 5.69 34.82
CA SER A 391 25.09 4.78 33.69
C SER A 391 24.40 5.28 32.43
N GLU A 392 25.09 5.24 31.30
CA GLU A 392 24.61 5.69 29.98
C GLU A 392 23.23 5.10 29.60
N CYS A 393 23.03 3.80 29.84
CA CYS A 393 21.78 3.10 29.55
C CYS A 393 20.61 3.45 30.51
N ASN A 394 20.89 4.17 31.60
CA ASN A 394 19.89 4.72 32.50
C ASN A 394 19.45 6.15 32.10
N ILE A 395 19.96 6.69 30.98
CA ILE A 395 19.60 8.02 30.46
C ILE A 395 18.63 7.85 29.29
N ILE A 396 17.50 8.55 29.38
CA ILE A 396 16.49 8.69 28.32
C ILE A 396 16.33 10.19 28.04
N PHE A 397 16.67 10.63 26.85
CA PHE A 397 16.59 12.02 26.41
C PHE A 397 15.27 12.28 25.67
N LEU A 398 14.52 13.29 26.11
CA LEU A 398 13.18 13.61 25.61
C LEU A 398 13.19 14.94 24.85
N ASN A 399 12.72 14.92 23.60
CA ASN A 399 12.64 16.08 22.70
C ASN A 399 11.24 16.21 22.07
N LEU A 400 10.87 17.40 21.61
CA LEU A 400 9.68 17.59 20.76
C LEU A 400 10.04 17.47 19.27
N ILE A 401 11.19 18.06 18.89
CA ILE A 401 11.76 17.96 17.55
C ILE A 401 13.26 17.68 17.64
N ALA A 402 13.78 17.00 16.64
CA ALA A 402 15.20 16.73 16.48
C ALA A 402 15.67 16.96 15.04
N ALA A 403 16.90 17.43 14.88
CA ALA A 403 17.59 17.49 13.59
C ALA A 403 18.48 16.24 13.40
N PRO A 404 18.62 15.70 12.18
CA PRO A 404 19.51 14.58 11.88
C PRO A 404 20.94 14.75 12.39
N GLU A 405 21.48 15.96 12.34
CA GLU A 405 22.83 16.32 12.79
C GLU A 405 23.00 16.07 14.30
N GLY A 406 22.04 16.52 15.11
CA GLY A 406 22.04 16.30 16.56
C GLY A 406 21.81 14.84 16.94
N ILE A 407 20.97 14.12 16.19
CA ILE A 407 20.79 12.66 16.36
C ILE A 407 22.09 11.93 16.06
N HIS A 408 22.77 12.26 14.95
CA HIS A 408 24.06 11.68 14.61
C HIS A 408 25.14 11.99 15.65
N ALA A 409 25.18 13.20 16.21
CA ALA A 409 26.12 13.56 17.27
C ALA A 409 25.88 12.74 18.56
N VAL A 410 24.65 12.73 19.07
CA VAL A 410 24.32 12.04 20.33
C VAL A 410 24.45 10.52 20.19
N CYS A 411 23.83 9.91 19.18
CA CYS A 411 23.78 8.44 19.08
C CYS A 411 25.11 7.79 18.65
N ARG A 412 26.05 8.52 18.04
CA ARG A 412 27.40 7.97 17.74
C ARG A 412 28.27 7.88 19.00
N GLN A 413 28.20 8.89 19.87
CA GLN A 413 29.04 8.97 21.06
C GLN A 413 28.40 8.31 22.30
N TYR A 414 27.07 8.23 22.35
CA TYR A 414 26.30 7.58 23.43
C TYR A 414 25.29 6.55 22.88
N PRO A 415 25.75 5.41 22.31
CA PRO A 415 24.89 4.44 21.63
C PRO A 415 23.94 3.64 22.54
N ARG A 416 24.13 3.69 23.87
CA ARG A 416 23.25 3.00 24.86
C ARG A 416 22.24 3.94 25.52
N LEU A 417 22.42 5.25 25.41
CA LEU A 417 21.44 6.27 25.81
C LEU A 417 20.26 6.25 24.85
N LYS A 418 19.03 6.35 25.35
CA LYS A 418 17.81 6.36 24.50
C LYS A 418 17.41 7.79 24.16
N ILE A 419 17.01 8.06 22.92
CA ILE A 419 16.39 9.33 22.50
C ILE A 419 14.93 9.09 22.13
N VAL A 420 14.02 9.97 22.57
CA VAL A 420 12.59 9.94 22.25
C VAL A 420 12.16 11.31 21.73
N THR A 421 11.67 11.37 20.49
CA THR A 421 11.18 12.61 19.85
C THR A 421 9.80 12.43 19.20
N SER A 422 9.00 13.50 19.11
CA SER A 422 7.72 13.49 18.38
C SER A 422 7.84 13.77 16.88
N GLU A 423 8.90 14.44 16.41
CA GLU A 423 9.15 14.68 14.98
C GLU A 423 10.66 14.82 14.70
N ILE A 424 11.08 14.53 13.46
CA ILE A 424 12.44 14.77 12.96
C ILE A 424 12.33 15.75 11.79
N ASP A 425 13.14 16.81 11.83
CA ASP A 425 13.13 17.90 10.86
C ASP A 425 14.17 17.72 9.74
N ALA A 426 14.18 18.61 8.75
CA ALA A 426 14.99 18.45 7.54
C ALA A 426 16.50 18.67 7.77
N GLY A 427 16.88 19.41 8.82
CA GLY A 427 18.27 19.69 9.17
C GLY A 427 18.41 20.99 9.96
N LEU A 428 19.64 21.54 9.97
CA LEU A 428 19.98 22.85 10.51
C LEU A 428 20.18 23.89 9.40
N ASN A 429 20.04 25.17 9.74
CA ASN A 429 20.50 26.28 8.92
C ASN A 429 21.88 26.81 9.35
N GLU A 430 22.39 27.81 8.63
CA GLU A 430 23.67 28.51 8.89
C GLU A 430 23.83 29.05 10.33
N HIS A 431 22.73 29.24 11.06
CA HIS A 431 22.72 29.69 12.46
C HIS A 431 22.53 28.53 13.46
N SER A 432 22.74 27.28 13.03
CA SER A 432 22.51 26.05 13.81
C SER A 432 21.08 25.90 14.36
N ARG A 433 20.10 26.55 13.73
CA ARG A 433 18.67 26.42 14.08
C ARG A 433 18.01 25.37 13.20
N VAL A 434 17.18 24.53 13.81
CA VAL A 434 16.41 23.48 13.13
C VAL A 434 15.46 24.09 12.10
N ILE A 435 15.37 23.48 10.90
CA ILE A 435 14.47 23.85 9.81
C ILE A 435 13.60 22.65 9.37
N PRO A 436 12.27 22.82 9.17
CA PRO A 436 11.50 24.06 9.31
C PRO A 436 11.39 24.61 10.74
N GLY A 437 11.63 23.78 11.76
CA GLY A 437 11.73 24.19 13.17
C GLY A 437 10.46 24.81 13.73
N MET A 438 10.62 25.50 14.87
CA MET A 438 9.57 26.27 15.53
C MET A 438 10.09 27.59 16.14
N GLY A 439 11.26 28.06 15.69
CA GLY A 439 11.97 29.20 16.27
C GLY A 439 12.57 28.89 17.65
N GLU A 440 12.91 29.94 18.40
CA GLU A 440 13.45 29.82 19.76
C GLU A 440 12.37 29.34 20.74
N PHE A 441 12.32 28.03 20.99
CA PHE A 441 11.25 27.40 21.79
C PHE A 441 11.10 28.04 23.17
N GLY A 442 12.22 28.25 23.88
CA GLY A 442 12.21 28.86 25.21
C GLY A 442 11.63 30.27 25.20
N ASP A 443 11.97 31.10 24.22
CA ASP A 443 11.48 32.47 24.13
C ASP A 443 10.00 32.55 23.74
N ARG A 444 9.50 31.60 22.95
CA ARG A 444 8.06 31.48 22.62
C ARG A 444 7.25 30.92 23.78
N TYR A 445 7.78 29.94 24.52
CA TYR A 445 7.13 29.32 25.67
C TYR A 445 7.06 30.27 26.87
N PHE A 446 8.20 30.79 27.33
CA PHE A 446 8.26 31.71 28.46
C PHE A 446 7.84 33.14 28.08
N GLY A 447 7.80 33.48 26.79
CA GLY A 447 7.41 34.81 26.29
C GLY A 447 8.48 35.87 26.48
N THR A 448 9.76 35.50 26.38
CA THR A 448 10.92 36.41 26.48
C THR A 448 11.39 36.95 25.12
N GLY A 449 10.81 36.49 24.01
CA GLY A 449 11.10 37.01 22.67
C GLY A 449 10.43 38.37 22.42
N GLY A 450 11.13 39.47 22.73
CA GLY A 450 10.65 40.84 22.52
C GLY A 450 11.66 41.74 21.80
N ASN A 451 11.25 42.29 20.66
CA ASN A 451 11.83 43.42 19.92
C ASN A 451 13.36 43.62 19.98
N ALA A 452 14.11 42.86 19.17
CA ALA A 452 15.44 43.27 18.68
C ALA A 452 15.35 44.37 17.60
N SER A 453 14.40 45.29 17.73
CA SER A 453 14.05 46.34 16.76
C SER A 453 13.38 47.54 17.44
N ALA A 454 13.88 47.92 18.62
CA ALA A 454 13.58 49.18 19.28
C ALA A 454 14.89 49.98 19.38
N THR A 455 14.87 51.23 18.92
CA THR A 455 16.06 52.09 18.83
C THR A 455 16.65 52.46 20.19
N PHE A 456 17.97 52.65 20.22
CA PHE A 456 18.69 53.27 21.33
C PHE A 456 18.01 54.57 21.81
N LEU A 457 17.65 54.64 23.09
CA LEU A 457 17.64 55.87 23.90
C LEU A 457 17.78 55.49 25.39
N PRO A 458 18.69 56.12 26.17
CA PRO A 458 19.01 55.63 27.52
C PRO A 458 18.39 56.47 28.66
N LYS A 459 18.00 55.82 29.78
CA LYS A 459 18.56 56.08 31.14
C LYS A 459 17.77 55.43 32.30
N ASN A 460 18.50 55.24 33.40
CA ASN A 460 18.09 55.27 34.82
C ASN A 460 17.16 54.18 35.42
N LYS A 461 17.81 53.30 36.19
CA LYS A 461 17.61 53.09 37.64
C LYS A 461 16.17 52.99 38.20
N GLY A 462 15.82 51.79 38.68
CA GLY A 462 15.60 51.62 40.13
C GLY A 462 14.33 50.92 40.62
N PHE A 463 14.45 50.41 41.86
CA PHE A 463 13.40 50.04 42.82
C PHE A 463 12.36 48.94 42.51
N PHE A 464 12.67 47.73 43.03
CA PHE A 464 12.03 47.08 44.20
C PHE A 464 10.49 47.00 44.38
N CYS A 465 10.11 45.94 45.10
CA CYS A 465 8.76 45.57 45.61
C CYS A 465 7.73 45.18 44.53
N SER A 466 7.09 44.00 44.51
CA SER A 466 6.72 42.94 45.48
C SER A 466 5.31 43.03 46.09
N ARG A 467 4.71 41.85 46.26
CA ARG A 467 3.47 41.52 47.01
C ARG A 467 2.14 42.03 46.42
N LEU A 468 0.94 41.54 46.84
CA LEU A 468 0.43 40.20 47.23
C LEU A 468 -1.04 40.37 47.69
N CYS A 469 -2.05 39.80 47.01
CA CYS A 469 -3.40 39.47 47.53
C CYS A 469 -4.23 38.75 46.42
N ASN A 470 -4.76 37.55 46.65
CA ASN A 470 -6.06 37.18 47.29
C ASN A 470 -7.28 37.38 46.37
N ARG A 471 -8.06 36.32 46.03
CA ARG A 471 -9.14 35.64 46.82
C ARG A 471 -10.34 36.59 47.04
N ARG A 472 -11.60 36.25 46.72
CA ARG A 472 -12.31 34.97 46.94
C ARG A 472 -13.49 34.71 45.96
N SER A 473 -14.09 33.53 46.15
CA SER A 473 -15.40 32.98 45.71
C SER A 473 -16.63 33.88 46.01
N ASN A 474 -17.90 33.56 45.63
CA ASN A 474 -18.53 32.25 45.36
C ASN A 474 -19.80 32.28 44.46
N GLU A 475 -20.43 31.12 44.27
CA GLU A 475 -21.67 30.80 43.55
C GLU A 475 -22.89 31.73 43.76
N THR A 476 -23.68 31.97 42.70
CA THR A 476 -25.17 32.05 42.74
C THR A 476 -25.77 31.77 41.34
N MET A 477 -27.09 31.50 41.27
CA MET A 477 -27.95 31.42 40.09
C MET A 477 -27.84 30.17 39.17
N ARG A 478 -28.47 29.09 39.64
CA ARG A 478 -29.49 28.37 38.83
C ARG A 478 -30.81 29.17 38.85
N ILE A 479 -31.81 28.71 38.08
CA ILE A 479 -33.21 29.18 37.98
C ILE A 479 -33.40 30.30 36.93
N ILE A 480 -34.46 30.18 36.12
CA ILE A 480 -34.76 30.94 34.89
C ILE A 480 -33.75 30.60 33.76
N VAL A 481 -34.10 30.05 32.58
CA VAL A 481 -35.41 29.75 31.96
C VAL A 481 -35.58 28.24 31.74
N THR A 482 -36.75 27.71 32.06
CA THR A 482 -37.34 26.51 31.43
C THR A 482 -38.86 26.62 31.55
N THR A 483 -39.60 25.99 30.63
CA THR A 483 -41.08 26.01 30.55
C THR A 483 -41.69 27.29 29.96
N PHE A 484 -42.02 27.24 28.66
CA PHE A 484 -43.30 27.73 28.15
C PHE A 484 -43.62 27.02 26.81
N ILE A 485 -44.59 26.08 26.83
CA ILE A 485 -45.26 25.42 25.66
C ILE A 485 -44.32 24.63 24.71
N SER A 486 -44.45 23.30 24.52
CA SER A 486 -45.32 22.27 25.11
C SER A 486 -46.80 22.19 24.71
N VAL A 487 -47.11 22.44 23.43
CA VAL A 487 -48.20 21.81 22.66
C VAL A 487 -47.62 21.70 21.24
N VAL A 488 -47.16 20.55 20.74
CA VAL A 488 -47.79 19.25 20.43
C VAL A 488 -46.82 18.14 20.88
N PHE A 489 -47.13 17.05 21.61
CA PHE A 489 -48.40 16.36 21.87
C PHE A 489 -49.09 15.82 20.60
N GLY A 490 -48.56 14.83 19.88
CA GLY A 490 -47.48 13.87 20.20
C GLY A 490 -48.01 12.43 20.12
N PHE A 491 -47.16 11.45 19.77
CA PHE A 491 -47.57 10.04 19.63
C PHE A 491 -46.35 9.12 19.92
N PHE A 492 -46.47 8.21 20.91
CA PHE A 492 -45.61 7.05 21.22
C PHE A 492 -44.08 7.29 21.26
N LEU A 493 -43.36 7.33 22.40
CA LEU A 493 -43.57 6.76 23.75
C LEU A 493 -43.53 5.21 23.82
N GLY A 494 -42.60 4.67 24.63
CA GLY A 494 -42.33 3.22 24.85
C GLY A 494 -41.04 2.73 24.15
N VAL A 495 -39.80 2.80 24.68
CA VAL A 495 -39.24 2.59 26.05
C VAL A 495 -39.22 1.11 26.48
N SER A 496 -38.05 0.43 26.38
CA SER A 496 -37.38 -0.36 27.47
C SER A 496 -36.16 -1.18 27.01
N PHE A 497 -35.11 -1.20 27.84
CA PHE A 497 -33.98 -2.17 27.88
C PHE A 497 -34.22 -3.19 29.04
N PRO A 498 -33.30 -4.08 29.50
CA PRO A 498 -32.01 -4.60 28.98
C PRO A 498 -32.07 -6.16 28.79
N THR A 499 -31.14 -7.11 29.08
CA THR A 499 -29.81 -7.19 29.77
C THR A 499 -29.10 -8.55 29.50
N ILE A 500 -27.76 -8.61 29.72
CA ILE A 500 -26.95 -9.79 30.16
C ILE A 500 -26.73 -10.98 29.18
N SER A 501 -25.69 -11.85 29.26
CA SER A 501 -24.21 -11.79 29.52
C SER A 501 -23.66 -13.25 29.57
N ILE A 502 -22.36 -13.47 29.88
CA ILE A 502 -21.72 -14.76 30.31
C ILE A 502 -21.58 -15.83 29.19
N SER A 503 -20.48 -16.57 28.95
CA SER A 503 -19.06 -16.60 29.43
C SER A 503 -18.22 -17.52 28.50
N LYS A 504 -16.99 -17.20 28.03
CA LYS A 504 -15.64 -17.28 28.69
C LYS A 504 -14.90 -18.62 28.41
N ILE A 505 -13.55 -18.59 28.37
CA ILE A 505 -12.57 -19.70 28.27
C ILE A 505 -12.35 -20.24 26.83
N ASN A 506 -11.16 -20.64 26.35
CA ASN A 506 -9.75 -20.12 26.44
C ASN A 506 -8.77 -21.21 25.94
N LEU A 507 -7.93 -20.90 24.94
CA LEU A 507 -6.52 -21.36 24.80
C LEU A 507 -6.27 -22.89 24.61
N PRO A 508 -5.04 -23.30 24.24
CA PRO A 508 -4.29 -22.94 23.04
C PRO A 508 -3.98 -24.28 22.27
N SER A 509 -2.90 -24.55 21.51
CA SER A 509 -1.62 -23.90 21.23
C SER A 509 -0.93 -24.62 20.06
N THR A 510 -0.16 -23.87 19.25
CA THR A 510 1.10 -24.33 18.61
C THR A 510 1.04 -25.49 17.58
N LEU A 511 2.01 -25.67 16.69
CA LEU A 511 3.19 -24.88 16.33
C LEU A 511 3.43 -25.06 14.82
N LEU A 512 3.67 -23.96 14.11
CA LEU A 512 4.74 -23.89 13.09
C LEU A 512 5.93 -24.74 13.56
N PRO A 513 6.70 -25.50 12.75
CA PRO A 513 7.27 -24.91 11.51
C PRO A 513 7.56 -25.90 10.14
N SER A 514 8.50 -25.58 8.05
CA SER A 514 9.08 -24.56 7.04
C SER A 514 9.36 -24.98 5.58
N ILE A 515 9.65 -23.94 4.77
CA ILE A 515 10.86 -23.70 3.92
C ILE A 515 10.96 -24.17 2.46
N ASP A 516 11.76 -23.37 1.74
CA ASP A 516 12.52 -23.39 0.47
C ASP A 516 12.33 -24.58 -0.50
N LEU A 517 12.41 -24.39 -1.84
CA LEU A 517 12.86 -23.21 -2.60
C LEU A 517 12.22 -23.18 -4.02
N GLY A 518 12.32 -22.03 -4.69
CA GLY A 518 12.59 -21.96 -6.13
C GLY A 518 13.77 -22.87 -6.58
N TYR A 519 14.14 -22.93 -7.84
CA TYR A 519 14.08 -21.89 -8.84
C TYR A 519 14.18 -22.54 -10.23
N ILE A 520 14.29 -21.71 -11.27
CA ILE A 520 14.56 -22.12 -12.64
C ILE A 520 15.94 -22.78 -12.72
N GLU A 521 16.06 -23.93 -13.40
CA GLU A 521 17.32 -24.35 -14.03
C GLU A 521 17.04 -24.92 -15.42
N ASP A 522 17.61 -24.30 -16.44
CA ASP A 522 17.89 -24.93 -17.72
C ASP A 522 19.04 -24.19 -18.43
N LYS A 523 20.30 -24.49 -18.05
CA LYS A 523 21.46 -24.12 -18.87
C LYS A 523 22.75 -24.94 -18.68
N TYR A 524 22.66 -26.26 -18.46
CA TYR A 524 23.77 -27.16 -18.73
C TYR A 524 23.33 -28.43 -19.46
N SER A 525 23.61 -28.47 -20.76
CA SER A 525 23.32 -29.60 -21.63
C SER A 525 24.36 -30.71 -21.51
N GLY A 526 23.93 -31.96 -21.28
CA GLY A 526 24.62 -33.14 -21.82
C GLY A 526 25.04 -34.22 -20.83
N LEU A 527 24.14 -35.17 -20.58
CA LEU A 527 24.51 -36.59 -20.45
C LEU A 527 23.35 -37.47 -20.93
N SER A 528 23.64 -38.59 -21.60
CA SER A 528 22.62 -39.38 -22.31
C SER A 528 21.89 -40.38 -21.41
N SER A 529 20.59 -40.55 -21.65
CA SER A 529 19.66 -41.35 -20.83
C SER A 529 19.95 -42.85 -20.77
N GLN A 530 20.94 -43.34 -21.53
CA GLN A 530 21.31 -44.77 -21.61
C GLN A 530 22.36 -45.19 -20.58
N ALA A 531 23.09 -44.26 -19.94
CA ALA A 531 24.08 -44.61 -18.92
C ALA A 531 23.41 -45.07 -17.60
N LEU A 532 22.32 -44.42 -17.19
CA LEU A 532 21.65 -44.67 -15.91
C LEU A 532 20.91 -46.03 -15.85
N LEU A 533 20.36 -46.49 -16.97
CA LEU A 533 19.61 -47.75 -17.05
C LEU A 533 20.49 -48.98 -16.71
N ASN A 534 21.77 -48.95 -17.06
CA ASN A 534 22.72 -50.03 -16.77
C ASN A 534 23.17 -50.09 -15.31
N VAL A 535 23.01 -48.99 -14.54
CA VAL A 535 23.26 -48.99 -13.09
C VAL A 535 22.05 -49.59 -12.35
N TRP A 536 20.85 -49.24 -12.78
CA TRP A 536 19.61 -49.58 -12.07
C TRP A 536 19.23 -51.06 -12.16
N SER A 537 19.63 -51.76 -13.24
CA SER A 537 19.45 -53.21 -13.37
C SER A 537 20.25 -54.03 -12.36
N SER A 538 21.44 -53.54 -11.94
CA SER A 538 22.37 -54.27 -11.08
C SER A 538 21.89 -54.36 -9.62
N LEU A 539 21.23 -53.29 -9.13
CA LEU A 539 20.78 -53.20 -7.74
C LEU A 539 19.52 -54.03 -7.41
N ARG A 540 18.87 -54.64 -8.40
CA ARG A 540 17.71 -55.53 -8.16
C ARG A 540 18.07 -56.93 -7.61
N ASN A 541 19.36 -57.31 -7.64
CA ASN A 541 19.80 -58.69 -7.34
C ASN A 541 20.44 -58.85 -5.94
N LYS A 542 19.71 -58.45 -4.88
CA LYS A 542 19.87 -58.93 -3.49
C LYS A 542 18.66 -58.50 -2.66
N GLY A 543 17.59 -59.30 -2.68
CA GLY A 543 16.36 -59.00 -1.96
C GLY A 543 16.37 -59.46 -0.50
N ILE A 544 15.68 -58.70 0.35
CA ILE A 544 15.09 -59.10 1.64
C ILE A 544 13.70 -58.42 1.69
N SER A 545 12.67 -59.17 2.06
CA SER A 545 11.28 -58.70 2.27
C SER A 545 11.10 -58.18 3.72
N PHE A 546 10.10 -57.37 4.08
CA PHE A 546 8.66 -57.65 3.92
C PHE A 546 7.73 -56.42 4.08
N HIS A 547 6.55 -56.57 3.46
CA HIS A 547 5.23 -55.98 3.73
C HIS A 547 4.95 -54.45 3.60
N GLU A 548 3.99 -54.22 2.71
CA GLU A 548 3.07 -53.10 2.49
C GLU A 548 2.20 -52.74 3.73
N PRO A 549 1.55 -51.54 3.81
CA PRO A 549 0.48 -51.17 2.85
C PRO A 549 0.29 -49.69 2.44
N GLU A 550 -0.50 -49.55 1.36
CA GLU A 550 -1.44 -48.47 1.00
C GLU A 550 -0.99 -47.08 0.45
N ASP A 551 -1.86 -46.57 -0.44
CA ASP A 551 -2.02 -45.21 -0.98
C ASP A 551 -0.80 -44.41 -1.49
N VAL A 552 -0.60 -44.46 -2.82
CA VAL A 552 0.22 -43.49 -3.57
C VAL A 552 -0.51 -42.14 -3.65
N LYS A 553 -0.40 -41.33 -2.59
CA LYS A 553 -0.80 -39.92 -2.63
C LYS A 553 0.06 -39.14 -3.62
N ILE A 554 -0.59 -38.42 -4.55
CA ILE A 554 0.09 -37.44 -5.42
C ILE A 554 0.65 -36.33 -4.53
N TRP A 555 1.98 -36.16 -4.54
CA TRP A 555 2.65 -35.18 -3.71
C TRP A 555 2.62 -33.79 -4.35
N VAL A 556 1.89 -32.86 -3.73
CA VAL A 556 1.86 -31.44 -4.09
C VAL A 556 2.76 -30.67 -3.12
N PRO A 557 3.65 -29.77 -3.57
CA PRO A 557 4.46 -28.95 -2.67
C PRO A 557 3.58 -28.11 -1.74
N THR A 558 3.79 -28.22 -0.44
CA THR A 558 2.90 -27.62 0.58
C THR A 558 3.13 -26.13 0.84
N ASN A 559 4.23 -25.56 0.34
CA ASN A 559 4.58 -24.15 0.49
C ASN A 559 4.42 -23.42 -0.87
N PRO A 560 3.81 -22.22 -0.92
CA PRO A 560 3.84 -21.37 -2.10
C PRO A 560 5.28 -20.95 -2.46
N ARG A 561 5.59 -20.81 -3.75
CA ARG A 561 6.90 -20.28 -4.18
C ARG A 561 7.14 -18.89 -3.60
N GLY A 562 8.34 -18.66 -3.07
CA GLY A 562 8.71 -17.47 -2.30
C GLY A 562 8.28 -17.46 -0.82
N ALA A 563 7.39 -18.34 -0.36
CA ALA A 563 7.03 -18.49 1.07
C ALA A 563 8.10 -19.29 1.85
N GLU A 564 9.36 -19.04 1.50
CA GLU A 564 10.35 -20.10 1.35
C GLU A 564 11.46 -19.97 2.40
N THR A 565 11.83 -18.78 2.89
CA THR A 565 12.67 -18.70 4.12
C THR A 565 11.86 -18.80 5.42
N LEU A 566 10.60 -19.27 5.37
CA LEU A 566 9.62 -19.17 6.47
C LEU A 566 9.41 -20.48 7.27
N PRO A 567 9.49 -20.47 8.63
CA PRO A 567 9.23 -21.58 9.58
C PRO A 567 8.01 -22.48 9.28
N PRO A 568 8.07 -23.85 9.39
CA PRO A 568 6.41 -24.90 8.49
C PRO A 568 5.02 -24.72 9.11
N GLY A 569 4.60 -23.50 9.35
CA GLY A 569 3.25 -23.16 9.79
C GLY A 569 3.00 -21.67 10.01
N ILE A 570 3.99 -20.82 9.73
CA ILE A 570 3.73 -19.43 9.30
C ILE A 570 3.15 -19.46 7.89
N VAL A 571 3.63 -20.39 7.07
CA VAL A 571 3.11 -20.69 5.74
C VAL A 571 1.77 -21.40 5.88
N THR A 572 0.74 -20.84 5.26
CA THR A 572 -0.53 -21.51 4.95
C THR A 572 -0.67 -21.52 3.43
N SER A 573 -1.09 -22.65 2.86
CA SER A 573 -1.35 -22.80 1.42
C SER A 573 -2.63 -22.08 0.97
N GLU A 574 -3.53 -21.80 1.91
CA GLU A 574 -4.84 -21.18 1.70
C GLU A 574 -5.00 -19.98 2.64
N THR A 575 -5.69 -18.92 2.21
CA THR A 575 -5.93 -17.73 3.04
C THR A 575 -7.41 -17.39 3.12
N ASP A 576 -7.90 -17.16 4.34
CA ASP A 576 -9.27 -16.70 4.58
C ASP A 576 -9.36 -15.17 4.73
N LEU A 577 -8.22 -14.47 4.64
CA LEU A 577 -8.05 -13.01 4.82
C LEU A 577 -8.59 -12.42 6.15
N TYR A 578 -9.09 -13.25 7.07
CA TYR A 578 -9.62 -12.78 8.34
C TYR A 578 -8.50 -12.36 9.30
N LEU A 579 -8.54 -11.10 9.75
CA LEU A 579 -7.61 -10.55 10.73
C LEU A 579 -7.85 -11.18 12.12
N ARG A 580 -7.15 -12.28 12.38
CA ARG A 580 -7.15 -13.01 13.64
C ARG A 580 -6.32 -12.29 14.71
N ARG A 581 -6.66 -12.48 15.99
CA ARG A 581 -5.89 -11.94 17.12
C ARG A 581 -4.55 -12.67 17.25
N LEU A 582 -3.50 -11.93 17.63
CA LEU A 582 -2.17 -12.50 17.93
C LEU A 582 -2.12 -13.29 19.26
N TYR A 583 -3.26 -13.46 19.94
CA TYR A 583 -3.42 -14.15 21.22
C TYR A 583 -4.83 -14.74 21.34
N GLY A 584 -4.98 -15.81 22.13
CA GLY A 584 -6.20 -16.62 22.14
C GLY A 584 -6.19 -17.72 21.07
N THR A 585 -7.33 -18.34 20.81
CA THR A 585 -7.44 -19.39 19.79
C THR A 585 -8.04 -18.78 18.51
N PRO A 586 -7.38 -18.79 17.33
CA PRO A 586 -7.90 -18.15 16.11
C PRO A 586 -9.23 -18.72 15.57
N SER A 587 -9.72 -19.84 16.11
CA SER A 587 -11.08 -20.34 15.87
C SER A 587 -12.16 -19.57 16.63
N GLU A 588 -11.82 -18.90 17.74
CA GLU A 588 -12.71 -18.06 18.55
C GLU A 588 -12.96 -16.69 17.91
N ASP A 589 -12.15 -16.29 16.92
CA ASP A 589 -12.27 -15.01 16.20
C ASP A 589 -13.43 -14.98 15.20
N LEU A 590 -13.97 -16.15 14.83
CA LEU A 590 -15.02 -16.31 13.83
C LEU A 590 -16.17 -17.15 14.41
N ILE A 591 -17.10 -16.47 15.08
CA ILE A 591 -18.30 -17.05 15.74
C ILE A 591 -19.15 -17.84 14.73
N ILE A 592 -19.27 -17.33 13.51
CA ILE A 592 -19.85 -18.01 12.35
C ILE A 592 -18.77 -18.04 11.27
N LYS A 593 -18.64 -19.18 10.58
CA LYS A 593 -17.82 -19.33 9.38
C LYS A 593 -18.73 -19.62 8.20
N PRO A 594 -18.98 -18.63 7.32
CA PRO A 594 -19.77 -18.87 6.12
C PRO A 594 -19.13 -19.97 5.27
N ARG A 595 -19.93 -20.95 4.85
CA ARG A 595 -19.50 -22.10 4.04
C ARG A 595 -19.65 -21.84 2.55
N TYR A 596 -20.39 -20.81 2.17
CA TYR A 596 -20.73 -20.52 0.79
C TYR A 596 -20.45 -19.05 0.49
N LEU A 597 -20.18 -18.72 -0.77
CA LEU A 597 -20.01 -17.35 -1.23
C LEU A 597 -21.05 -17.06 -2.32
N VAL A 598 -21.75 -15.94 -2.21
CA VAL A 598 -22.51 -15.36 -3.31
C VAL A 598 -21.91 -14.03 -3.73
N THR A 599 -21.68 -13.88 -5.04
CA THR A 599 -21.15 -12.66 -5.65
C THR A 599 -22.14 -12.10 -6.65
N PHE A 600 -22.49 -10.82 -6.53
CA PHE A 600 -23.30 -10.09 -7.50
C PHE A 600 -22.49 -8.96 -8.13
N THR A 601 -22.68 -8.72 -9.44
CA THR A 601 -22.08 -7.58 -10.15
C THR A 601 -23.10 -6.47 -10.26
N VAL A 602 -22.93 -5.39 -9.50
CA VAL A 602 -24.03 -4.48 -9.17
C VAL A 602 -23.76 -3.02 -9.55
N GLY A 603 -24.85 -2.31 -9.79
CA GLY A 603 -24.92 -0.86 -9.76
C GLY A 603 -26.15 -0.44 -8.95
N TYR A 604 -26.09 0.77 -8.40
CA TYR A 604 -27.07 1.27 -7.42
C TYR A 604 -28.51 1.36 -7.97
N GLU A 605 -28.69 1.41 -9.29
CA GLU A 605 -30.02 1.36 -9.92
C GLU A 605 -30.74 0.00 -9.75
N GLN A 606 -30.00 -1.09 -9.49
CA GLN A 606 -30.56 -2.43 -9.23
C GLN A 606 -30.66 -2.77 -7.73
N LYS A 607 -30.42 -1.79 -6.84
CA LYS A 607 -30.35 -2.02 -5.39
C LYS A 607 -31.57 -2.72 -4.80
N ASP A 608 -32.78 -2.43 -5.30
CA ASP A 608 -34.03 -2.99 -4.79
C ASP A 608 -34.22 -4.45 -5.20
N ASN A 609 -33.60 -4.91 -6.30
CA ASN A 609 -33.54 -6.33 -6.64
C ASN A 609 -32.48 -7.05 -5.81
N ILE A 610 -31.30 -6.43 -5.64
CA ILE A 610 -30.20 -6.99 -4.84
C ILE A 610 -30.58 -7.11 -3.35
N ASP A 611 -31.32 -6.15 -2.78
CA ASP A 611 -31.84 -6.25 -1.41
C ASP A 611 -32.79 -7.45 -1.23
N LYS A 612 -33.72 -7.68 -2.17
CA LYS A 612 -34.57 -8.88 -2.18
C LYS A 612 -33.74 -10.16 -2.32
N ALA A 613 -32.76 -10.15 -3.23
CA ALA A 613 -31.90 -11.30 -3.48
C ALA A 613 -31.07 -11.66 -2.23
N VAL A 614 -30.37 -10.69 -1.65
CA VAL A 614 -29.56 -10.85 -0.43
C VAL A 614 -30.39 -11.38 0.73
N LYS A 615 -31.64 -10.92 0.88
CA LYS A 615 -32.57 -11.42 1.92
C LYS A 615 -32.97 -12.89 1.79
N LYS A 616 -32.66 -13.57 0.69
CA LYS A 616 -32.81 -15.04 0.57
C LYS A 616 -31.63 -15.83 1.15
N PHE A 617 -30.46 -15.22 1.35
CA PHE A 617 -29.26 -15.93 1.78
C PHE A 617 -29.13 -15.98 3.32
N SER A 618 -28.76 -17.15 3.83
CA SER A 618 -28.54 -17.40 5.25
C SER A 618 -27.17 -16.88 5.73
N GLU A 619 -26.93 -16.91 7.04
CA GLU A 619 -25.61 -16.56 7.61
C GLU A 619 -24.50 -17.58 7.27
N ASN A 620 -24.83 -18.68 6.55
CA ASN A 620 -23.83 -19.55 5.94
C ASN A 620 -23.22 -18.94 4.66
N PHE A 621 -23.73 -17.81 4.16
CA PHE A 621 -23.23 -17.13 2.97
C PHE A 621 -22.44 -15.86 3.29
N SER A 622 -21.22 -15.80 2.79
CA SER A 622 -20.57 -14.51 2.54
C SER A 622 -21.24 -13.86 1.34
N ILE A 623 -21.50 -12.55 1.42
CA ILE A 623 -22.06 -11.74 0.33
C ILE A 623 -20.96 -10.80 -0.16
N LEU A 624 -20.70 -10.79 -1.46
CA LEU A 624 -19.69 -9.96 -2.11
C LEU A 624 -20.32 -9.19 -3.28
N LEU A 625 -20.23 -7.87 -3.25
CA LEU A 625 -20.77 -6.99 -4.27
C LEU A 625 -19.64 -6.37 -5.09
N PHE A 626 -19.76 -6.47 -6.41
CA PHE A 626 -18.82 -5.91 -7.39
C PHE A 626 -19.42 -4.66 -8.06
N HIS A 627 -19.06 -3.47 -7.59
CA HIS A 627 -19.71 -2.21 -7.95
C HIS A 627 -19.13 -1.62 -9.23
N TYR A 628 -19.75 -1.88 -10.38
CA TYR A 628 -19.30 -1.35 -11.67
C TYR A 628 -19.51 0.17 -11.81
N ASP A 629 -20.39 0.76 -11.00
CA ASP A 629 -20.75 2.18 -11.04
C ASP A 629 -19.91 3.06 -10.10
N GLY A 630 -19.05 2.46 -9.27
CA GLY A 630 -18.23 3.15 -8.28
C GLY A 630 -18.91 3.39 -6.92
N ARG A 631 -20.20 3.06 -6.77
CA ARG A 631 -21.06 3.55 -5.68
C ARG A 631 -21.22 2.50 -4.58
N THR A 632 -20.50 2.67 -3.48
CA THR A 632 -20.55 1.79 -2.30
C THR A 632 -21.21 2.45 -1.09
N SER A 633 -20.88 3.70 -0.80
CA SER A 633 -21.34 4.45 0.39
C SER A 633 -22.87 4.55 0.50
N GLU A 634 -23.58 4.57 -0.63
CA GLU A 634 -25.04 4.70 -0.66
C GLU A 634 -25.77 3.40 -0.31
N TRP A 635 -25.12 2.25 -0.43
CA TRP A 635 -25.69 0.96 0.00
C TRP A 635 -25.80 0.85 1.53
N ASN A 636 -25.19 1.77 2.29
CA ASN A 636 -25.32 1.86 3.75
C ASN A 636 -26.77 2.14 4.23
N GLU A 637 -27.71 2.43 3.33
CA GLU A 637 -29.14 2.44 3.63
C GLU A 637 -29.70 1.05 4.02
N PHE A 638 -29.03 -0.03 3.59
CA PHE A 638 -29.38 -1.41 3.94
C PHE A 638 -28.51 -1.92 5.10
N GLU A 639 -29.13 -2.37 6.19
CA GLU A 639 -28.41 -2.85 7.38
C GLU A 639 -27.42 -3.98 7.05
N TRP A 640 -27.82 -4.91 6.19
CA TRP A 640 -27.00 -6.05 5.75
C TRP A 640 -25.75 -5.61 4.95
N SER A 641 -25.74 -4.41 4.37
CA SER A 641 -24.61 -3.89 3.59
C SER A 641 -23.32 -3.83 4.40
N ASN A 642 -23.41 -3.53 5.70
CA ASN A 642 -22.28 -3.51 6.64
C ASN A 642 -21.66 -4.90 6.90
N ARG A 643 -22.34 -5.98 6.49
CA ARG A 643 -21.87 -7.38 6.57
C ARG A 643 -21.44 -7.94 5.21
N ALA A 644 -21.74 -7.24 4.11
CA ALA A 644 -21.28 -7.60 2.78
C ALA A 644 -19.85 -7.07 2.53
N ILE A 645 -19.11 -7.75 1.66
CA ILE A 645 -17.83 -7.27 1.15
C ILE A 645 -18.10 -6.42 -0.09
N HIS A 646 -17.62 -5.18 -0.10
CA HIS A 646 -17.81 -4.24 -1.22
C HIS A 646 -16.49 -4.06 -1.98
N VAL A 647 -16.48 -4.36 -3.28
CA VAL A 647 -15.32 -4.17 -4.16
C VAL A 647 -15.76 -3.33 -5.35
N SER A 648 -15.09 -2.20 -5.60
CA SER A 648 -15.58 -1.14 -6.48
C SER A 648 -14.54 -0.72 -7.50
N VAL A 649 -14.84 -0.92 -8.79
CA VAL A 649 -14.00 -0.53 -9.94
C VAL A 649 -14.90 -0.12 -11.11
N LEU A 650 -14.76 1.14 -11.54
CA LEU A 650 -15.60 1.73 -12.59
C LEU A 650 -15.56 0.94 -13.91
N LYS A 651 -16.74 0.67 -14.46
CA LYS A 651 -17.00 0.07 -15.78
C LYS A 651 -16.34 -1.30 -16.00
N GLN A 652 -16.30 -2.15 -14.98
CA GLN A 652 -15.80 -3.53 -15.07
C GLN A 652 -16.93 -4.56 -14.98
N THR A 653 -16.71 -5.73 -15.56
CA THR A 653 -17.67 -6.83 -15.74
C THR A 653 -17.47 -7.96 -14.73
N LYS A 654 -18.50 -8.80 -14.52
CA LYS A 654 -18.49 -9.93 -13.59
C LYS A 654 -17.24 -10.81 -13.67
N TRP A 655 -16.85 -11.21 -14.88
CA TRP A 655 -15.70 -12.10 -15.09
C TRP A 655 -14.35 -11.39 -14.95
N TRP A 656 -14.27 -10.09 -15.21
CA TRP A 656 -13.10 -9.26 -14.90
C TRP A 656 -12.84 -9.17 -13.39
N TYR A 657 -13.91 -9.02 -12.59
CA TYR A 657 -13.87 -9.05 -11.14
C TYR A 657 -13.51 -10.45 -10.62
N ALA A 658 -14.17 -11.49 -11.14
CA ALA A 658 -13.90 -12.87 -10.76
C ALA A 658 -12.41 -13.23 -10.94
N LYS A 659 -11.79 -12.84 -12.06
CA LYS A 659 -10.36 -13.11 -12.28
C LYS A 659 -9.43 -12.43 -11.26
N ARG A 660 -9.84 -11.30 -10.67
CA ARG A 660 -8.97 -10.46 -9.82
C ARG A 660 -9.20 -10.64 -8.31
N PHE A 661 -10.42 -10.91 -7.90
CA PHE A 661 -10.80 -10.96 -6.47
C PHE A 661 -11.24 -12.35 -6.00
N LEU A 662 -11.62 -13.26 -6.91
CA LEU A 662 -12.04 -14.63 -6.59
C LEU A 662 -10.91 -15.64 -6.81
N HIS A 663 -9.69 -15.32 -6.36
CA HIS A 663 -8.55 -16.24 -6.45
C HIS A 663 -8.85 -17.55 -5.70
N PRO A 664 -8.51 -18.74 -6.24
CA PRO A 664 -8.88 -20.01 -5.60
C PRO A 664 -8.39 -20.14 -4.16
N ASP A 665 -7.18 -19.64 -3.86
CA ASP A 665 -6.61 -19.70 -2.52
C ASP A 665 -7.21 -18.68 -1.53
N ILE A 666 -7.97 -17.68 -2.02
CA ILE A 666 -8.80 -16.76 -1.21
C ILE A 666 -10.18 -17.37 -0.98
N LEU A 667 -10.69 -18.14 -1.96
CA LEU A 667 -12.00 -18.80 -1.88
C LEU A 667 -11.97 -20.21 -1.29
N ALA A 668 -10.78 -20.70 -0.93
CA ALA A 668 -10.58 -21.97 -0.26
C ALA A 668 -11.45 -22.21 1.01
N PRO A 669 -11.91 -21.20 1.78
CA PRO A 669 -12.86 -21.44 2.88
C PRO A 669 -14.25 -21.94 2.44
N TYR A 670 -14.65 -21.69 1.19
CA TYR A 670 -16.02 -21.92 0.72
C TYR A 670 -16.16 -23.27 0.00
N ASP A 671 -17.23 -24.01 0.27
CA ASP A 671 -17.60 -25.24 -0.43
C ASP A 671 -18.13 -24.94 -1.84
N TYR A 672 -18.97 -23.90 -1.96
CA TYR A 672 -19.67 -23.50 -3.18
C TYR A 672 -19.65 -21.97 -3.38
N ILE A 673 -19.51 -21.56 -4.64
CA ILE A 673 -19.29 -20.18 -5.07
C ILE A 673 -20.29 -19.84 -6.18
N PHE A 674 -21.19 -18.89 -5.90
CA PHE A 674 -22.26 -18.43 -6.78
C PHE A 674 -21.82 -17.12 -7.46
N ILE A 675 -21.79 -17.07 -8.79
CA ILE A 675 -21.24 -15.93 -9.55
C ILE A 675 -22.33 -15.34 -10.46
N TRP A 676 -23.23 -14.57 -9.85
CA TRP A 676 -24.54 -14.25 -10.41
C TRP A 676 -24.62 -12.81 -10.96
N ASP A 677 -25.46 -12.63 -11.99
CA ASP A 677 -25.84 -11.32 -12.50
C ASP A 677 -26.96 -10.69 -11.64
N GLU A 678 -27.11 -9.38 -11.77
CA GLU A 678 -27.89 -8.50 -10.91
C GLU A 678 -29.39 -8.46 -11.19
N ASP A 679 -29.83 -8.93 -12.36
CA ASP A 679 -31.23 -8.89 -12.82
C ASP A 679 -31.96 -10.24 -12.63
N LEU A 680 -31.38 -11.14 -11.83
CA LEU A 680 -32.04 -12.37 -11.40
C LEU A 680 -33.08 -12.09 -10.31
N GLY A 681 -34.33 -12.51 -10.55
CA GLY A 681 -35.39 -12.59 -9.55
C GLY A 681 -35.32 -13.92 -8.79
N LEU A 682 -35.22 -13.84 -7.47
CA LEU A 682 -35.02 -14.99 -6.56
C LEU A 682 -36.29 -15.37 -5.78
N ASP A 683 -37.48 -14.89 -6.15
CA ASP A 683 -38.71 -15.06 -5.34
C ASP A 683 -39.03 -16.54 -5.05
N ASP A 684 -38.86 -17.42 -6.04
CA ASP A 684 -39.06 -18.88 -5.93
C ASP A 684 -37.80 -19.67 -5.50
N PHE A 685 -36.71 -18.97 -5.14
CA PHE A 685 -35.40 -19.58 -4.83
C PHE A 685 -35.09 -19.62 -3.32
N ASP A 686 -34.59 -20.78 -2.86
CA ASP A 686 -34.02 -21.03 -1.53
C ASP A 686 -32.57 -21.60 -1.68
N PRO A 687 -31.53 -20.88 -1.23
CA PRO A 687 -30.16 -21.27 -1.45
C PRO A 687 -29.71 -22.51 -0.65
N GLU A 688 -30.28 -22.77 0.52
CA GLU A 688 -29.92 -23.95 1.33
C GLU A 688 -30.56 -25.21 0.74
N ARG A 689 -31.82 -25.10 0.29
CA ARG A 689 -32.50 -26.17 -0.45
C ARG A 689 -31.75 -26.46 -1.75
N TYR A 690 -31.35 -25.43 -2.49
CA TYR A 690 -30.54 -25.58 -3.71
C TYR A 690 -29.23 -26.35 -3.44
N ILE A 691 -28.42 -25.93 -2.45
CA ILE A 691 -27.17 -26.63 -2.13
C ILE A 691 -27.42 -28.07 -1.65
N SER A 692 -28.52 -28.33 -0.93
CA SER A 692 -28.89 -29.70 -0.55
C SER A 692 -29.11 -30.61 -1.76
N LEU A 693 -29.62 -30.06 -2.88
CA LEU A 693 -29.86 -30.79 -4.12
C LEU A 693 -28.58 -30.95 -4.96
N VAL A 694 -27.76 -29.90 -5.05
CA VAL A 694 -26.42 -29.95 -5.68
C VAL A 694 -25.56 -31.04 -5.02
N LYS A 695 -25.52 -31.07 -3.67
CA LYS A 695 -24.81 -32.10 -2.90
C LYS A 695 -25.44 -33.50 -3.05
N LYS A 696 -26.78 -33.62 -3.08
CA LYS A 696 -27.51 -34.89 -3.29
C LYS A 696 -27.19 -35.55 -4.64
N HIS A 697 -27.04 -34.75 -5.70
CA HIS A 697 -26.91 -35.23 -7.08
C HIS A 697 -25.48 -35.20 -7.64
N GLY A 698 -24.48 -34.95 -6.78
CA GLY A 698 -23.06 -34.99 -7.14
C GLY A 698 -22.62 -33.88 -8.09
N LEU A 699 -23.26 -32.72 -8.05
CA LEU A 699 -22.98 -31.61 -8.95
C LEU A 699 -21.78 -30.77 -8.47
N GLU A 700 -20.79 -30.63 -9.35
CA GLU A 700 -19.58 -29.82 -9.17
C GLU A 700 -19.71 -28.44 -9.85
N ILE A 701 -20.51 -28.36 -10.92
CA ILE A 701 -20.97 -27.10 -11.52
C ILE A 701 -22.48 -27.19 -11.69
N SER A 702 -23.20 -26.12 -11.39
CA SER A 702 -24.66 -26.12 -11.41
C SER A 702 -25.24 -24.74 -11.64
N GLN A 703 -26.55 -24.66 -11.92
CA GLN A 703 -27.33 -23.43 -11.82
C GLN A 703 -28.79 -23.75 -11.42
N PRO A 704 -29.53 -22.78 -10.85
CA PRO A 704 -30.99 -22.87 -10.76
C PRO A 704 -31.64 -22.96 -12.14
N GLY A 705 -32.81 -23.59 -12.24
CA GLY A 705 -33.59 -23.58 -13.47
C GLY A 705 -34.02 -22.16 -13.87
N LEU A 706 -34.06 -21.85 -15.17
CA LEU A 706 -34.58 -20.57 -15.66
C LEU A 706 -36.07 -20.65 -15.98
N SER A 707 -36.86 -19.72 -15.44
CA SER A 707 -38.29 -19.63 -15.75
C SER A 707 -38.53 -19.32 -17.23
N ALA A 708 -39.50 -20.01 -17.85
CA ALA A 708 -39.72 -20.04 -19.29
C ALA A 708 -40.29 -18.75 -19.92
N ASN A 709 -40.30 -17.64 -19.19
CA ASN A 709 -40.91 -16.36 -19.62
C ASN A 709 -40.00 -15.52 -20.53
N SER A 710 -38.74 -15.90 -20.75
CA SER A 710 -37.78 -15.17 -21.61
C SER A 710 -37.43 -15.98 -22.87
N GLY A 711 -37.70 -15.40 -24.05
CA GLY A 711 -37.59 -16.07 -25.35
C GLY A 711 -36.16 -16.33 -25.88
N LEU A 712 -35.15 -16.35 -25.00
CA LEU A 712 -33.73 -16.46 -25.33
C LEU A 712 -33.00 -17.58 -24.55
N THR A 713 -33.70 -18.35 -23.71
CA THR A 713 -33.10 -19.46 -22.94
C THR A 713 -32.81 -20.70 -23.77
N TRP A 714 -31.75 -21.41 -23.44
CA TRP A 714 -31.45 -22.77 -23.91
C TRP A 714 -32.40 -23.80 -23.27
N GLN A 715 -32.68 -24.90 -23.96
CA GLN A 715 -33.45 -26.05 -23.42
C GLN A 715 -32.72 -26.72 -22.25
N MET A 716 -31.38 -26.66 -22.24
CA MET A 716 -30.53 -27.14 -21.15
C MET A 716 -30.45 -26.17 -19.94
N THR A 717 -31.03 -24.97 -20.04
CA THR A 717 -31.04 -23.99 -18.93
C THR A 717 -32.46 -23.66 -18.45
N ARG A 718 -33.48 -23.92 -19.28
CA ARG A 718 -34.90 -23.78 -18.95
C ARG A 718 -35.37 -24.82 -17.92
N LYS A 719 -36.01 -24.33 -16.85
CA LYS A 719 -36.63 -25.13 -15.79
C LYS A 719 -37.69 -26.10 -16.34
N ARG A 720 -37.64 -27.36 -15.90
CA ARG A 720 -38.66 -28.40 -16.09
C ARG A 720 -39.62 -28.44 -14.89
N ASN A 721 -40.77 -29.09 -15.05
CA ASN A 721 -41.80 -29.18 -13.99
C ASN A 721 -42.05 -30.62 -13.50
N ASP A 722 -41.40 -31.59 -14.15
CA ASP A 722 -41.50 -33.03 -13.97
C ASP A 722 -40.24 -33.64 -13.31
N SER A 723 -39.13 -32.90 -13.26
CA SER A 723 -37.87 -33.30 -12.62
C SER A 723 -37.49 -32.42 -11.42
N GLU A 724 -36.68 -32.97 -10.51
CA GLU A 724 -36.02 -32.19 -9.44
C GLU A 724 -34.74 -31.49 -9.95
N MET A 725 -34.12 -32.07 -10.98
CA MET A 725 -32.96 -31.59 -11.72
C MET A 725 -32.83 -32.30 -13.08
N HIS A 726 -32.10 -31.73 -14.02
CA HIS A 726 -31.67 -32.40 -15.26
C HIS A 726 -30.20 -32.11 -15.60
N LYS A 727 -29.58 -33.01 -16.38
CA LYS A 727 -28.16 -32.94 -16.79
C LYS A 727 -27.97 -32.94 -18.33
N GLU A 728 -29.03 -33.29 -19.05
CA GLU A 728 -29.06 -33.42 -20.51
C GLU A 728 -30.40 -32.87 -21.06
N ALA A 729 -30.40 -32.33 -22.28
CA ALA A 729 -31.56 -31.73 -22.95
C ALA A 729 -31.51 -31.94 -24.47
N GLU A 730 -32.69 -32.15 -25.06
CA GLU A 730 -32.87 -32.08 -26.51
C GLU A 730 -32.92 -30.61 -26.94
N GLU A 731 -31.92 -30.18 -27.71
CA GLU A 731 -31.90 -28.87 -28.38
C GLU A 731 -32.40 -28.96 -29.83
N ARG A 732 -32.41 -27.81 -30.50
CA ARG A 732 -32.80 -27.71 -31.92
C ARG A 732 -31.94 -28.61 -32.82
N ASP A 733 -32.54 -29.15 -33.89
CA ASP A 733 -31.88 -30.00 -34.87
C ASP A 733 -30.52 -29.44 -35.33
N GLY A 734 -29.47 -30.26 -35.21
CA GLY A 734 -28.10 -29.90 -35.60
C GLY A 734 -27.29 -29.09 -34.57
N TRP A 735 -27.86 -28.73 -33.41
CA TRP A 735 -27.11 -28.02 -32.35
C TRP A 735 -26.38 -28.97 -31.39
N CYS A 736 -26.84 -30.21 -31.25
CA CYS A 736 -26.09 -31.29 -30.59
C CYS A 736 -25.21 -32.03 -31.61
N THR A 737 -23.89 -31.89 -31.52
CA THR A 737 -22.94 -32.75 -32.26
C THR A 737 -22.65 -34.06 -31.53
N ASP A 738 -22.81 -34.06 -30.21
CA ASP A 738 -22.69 -35.18 -29.28
C ASP A 738 -23.66 -34.89 -28.12
N PRO A 739 -24.55 -35.82 -27.71
CA PRO A 739 -25.54 -35.57 -26.66
C PRO A 739 -24.90 -35.24 -25.30
N HIS A 740 -23.68 -35.71 -25.02
CA HIS A 740 -22.99 -35.49 -23.75
C HIS A 740 -22.18 -34.19 -23.72
N LEU A 741 -22.25 -33.36 -24.77
CA LEU A 741 -21.50 -32.10 -24.91
C LEU A 741 -22.40 -30.85 -24.95
N PRO A 742 -21.85 -29.67 -24.62
CA PRO A 742 -22.55 -28.39 -24.75
C PRO A 742 -23.03 -28.11 -26.18
N PRO A 743 -24.25 -27.58 -26.38
CA PRO A 743 -25.16 -27.07 -25.35
C PRO A 743 -26.07 -28.12 -24.69
N CYS A 744 -26.04 -29.37 -25.16
CA CYS A 744 -27.09 -30.37 -24.89
C CYS A 744 -26.87 -31.12 -23.57
N ALA A 745 -25.63 -31.26 -23.12
CA ALA A 745 -25.28 -31.64 -21.75
C ALA A 745 -24.00 -30.93 -21.32
N ALA A 746 -23.56 -31.16 -20.07
CA ALA A 746 -22.31 -30.60 -19.54
C ALA A 746 -22.21 -29.06 -19.61
N PHE A 747 -23.36 -28.37 -19.62
CA PHE A 747 -23.50 -26.94 -19.88
C PHE A 747 -24.32 -26.25 -18.78
N VAL A 748 -23.89 -25.05 -18.38
CA VAL A 748 -24.69 -24.08 -17.61
C VAL A 748 -24.39 -22.69 -18.15
N GLU A 749 -25.32 -21.76 -17.99
CA GLU A 749 -25.17 -20.40 -18.50
C GLU A 749 -24.25 -19.58 -17.60
N ILE A 750 -23.44 -18.68 -18.17
CA ILE A 750 -22.58 -17.77 -17.38
C ILE A 750 -23.36 -16.75 -16.53
N MET A 751 -24.70 -16.72 -16.62
CA MET A 751 -25.57 -15.80 -15.89
C MET A 751 -25.74 -16.17 -14.40
N ALA A 752 -26.15 -17.41 -14.11
CA ALA A 752 -26.44 -17.90 -12.76
C ALA A 752 -25.57 -19.09 -12.27
N PRO A 753 -24.28 -19.24 -12.66
CA PRO A 753 -23.51 -20.43 -12.34
C PRO A 753 -23.11 -20.50 -10.87
N VAL A 754 -23.06 -21.74 -10.37
CA VAL A 754 -22.61 -22.11 -9.02
C VAL A 754 -21.57 -23.22 -9.15
N PHE A 755 -20.36 -22.94 -8.68
CA PHE A 755 -19.20 -23.82 -8.75
C PHE A 755 -18.91 -24.43 -7.38
N SER A 756 -18.47 -25.69 -7.32
CA SER A 756 -17.74 -26.20 -6.16
C SER A 756 -16.37 -25.51 -6.04
N ARG A 757 -15.75 -25.61 -4.87
CA ARG A 757 -14.36 -25.19 -4.65
C ARG A 757 -13.38 -25.77 -5.68
N ASN A 758 -13.56 -27.04 -6.03
CA ASN A 758 -12.69 -27.77 -6.95
C ASN A 758 -12.88 -27.31 -8.40
N ALA A 759 -14.13 -27.25 -8.85
CA ALA A 759 -14.47 -26.74 -10.18
C ALA A 759 -14.00 -25.28 -10.33
N TRP A 760 -14.23 -24.43 -9.32
CA TRP A 760 -13.79 -23.04 -9.34
C TRP A 760 -12.27 -22.91 -9.46
N ARG A 761 -11.48 -23.76 -8.79
CA ARG A 761 -10.02 -23.74 -8.90
C ARG A 761 -9.55 -23.93 -10.35
N CYS A 762 -10.24 -24.76 -11.14
CA CYS A 762 -9.96 -24.89 -12.57
C CYS A 762 -10.54 -23.71 -13.39
N VAL A 763 -11.81 -23.33 -13.19
CA VAL A 763 -12.48 -22.27 -13.95
C VAL A 763 -11.75 -20.93 -13.82
N TRP A 764 -11.23 -20.59 -12.63
CA TRP A 764 -10.43 -19.40 -12.44
C TRP A 764 -9.14 -19.39 -13.28
N HIS A 765 -8.49 -20.54 -13.51
CA HIS A 765 -7.31 -20.64 -14.38
C HIS A 765 -7.69 -20.60 -15.87
N MET A 766 -8.88 -21.09 -16.23
CA MET A 766 -9.44 -20.98 -17.59
C MET A 766 -9.78 -19.53 -17.95
N ILE A 767 -10.30 -18.74 -17.00
CA ILE A 767 -10.46 -17.29 -17.15
C ILE A 767 -9.08 -16.65 -17.23
N GLN A 768 -8.86 -15.87 -18.29
CA GLN A 768 -7.61 -15.16 -18.56
C GLN A 768 -7.84 -13.64 -18.50
N ASN A 769 -6.75 -12.87 -18.42
CA ASN A 769 -6.83 -11.42 -18.20
C ASN A 769 -7.52 -10.63 -19.35
N ASP A 770 -7.69 -11.27 -20.51
CA ASP A 770 -8.36 -10.76 -21.71
C ASP A 770 -9.83 -11.20 -21.86
N LEU A 771 -10.29 -12.19 -21.09
CA LEU A 771 -11.67 -12.67 -21.11
C LEU A 771 -12.52 -11.82 -20.15
N VAL A 772 -12.83 -10.60 -20.58
CA VAL A 772 -13.50 -9.58 -19.76
C VAL A 772 -14.99 -9.91 -19.59
N HIS A 773 -15.69 -10.23 -20.67
CA HIS A 773 -17.15 -10.46 -20.65
C HIS A 773 -17.53 -11.93 -20.43
N GLY A 774 -16.58 -12.87 -20.43
CA GLY A 774 -16.82 -14.29 -20.15
C GLY A 774 -17.50 -15.11 -21.26
N TRP A 775 -17.78 -14.52 -22.43
CA TRP A 775 -18.49 -15.21 -23.52
C TRP A 775 -17.72 -16.44 -24.03
N GLY A 776 -18.39 -17.58 -24.08
CA GLY A 776 -17.81 -18.88 -24.46
C GLY A 776 -17.22 -19.70 -23.32
N LEU A 777 -17.16 -19.14 -22.10
CA LEU A 777 -16.71 -19.87 -20.91
C LEU A 777 -17.66 -21.03 -20.58
N ASP A 778 -18.97 -20.80 -20.72
CA ASP A 778 -20.07 -21.77 -20.67
C ASP A 778 -19.82 -23.05 -21.49
N PHE A 779 -19.38 -22.91 -22.74
CA PHE A 779 -19.03 -24.06 -23.61
C PHE A 779 -17.74 -24.78 -23.19
N ALA A 780 -16.91 -24.15 -22.36
CA ALA A 780 -15.63 -24.67 -21.88
C ALA A 780 -15.66 -25.23 -20.45
N LEU A 781 -16.67 -24.89 -19.62
CA LEU A 781 -16.80 -25.33 -18.22
C LEU A 781 -16.64 -26.84 -18.03
N ARG A 782 -17.09 -27.65 -19.01
CA ARG A 782 -16.90 -29.11 -19.04
C ARG A 782 -15.45 -29.58 -18.87
N ARG A 783 -14.44 -28.76 -19.16
CA ARG A 783 -13.02 -29.12 -18.98
C ARG A 783 -12.55 -29.12 -17.52
N CYS A 784 -13.38 -28.64 -16.60
CA CYS A 784 -13.04 -28.54 -15.18
C CYS A 784 -13.63 -29.66 -14.31
N VAL A 785 -14.39 -30.59 -14.90
CA VAL A 785 -15.09 -31.65 -14.16
C VAL A 785 -15.17 -32.91 -15.02
N GLU A 786 -14.79 -34.06 -14.47
CA GLU A 786 -14.80 -35.35 -15.18
C GLU A 786 -15.57 -36.42 -14.37
N PRO A 787 -16.51 -37.18 -14.97
CA PRO A 787 -17.14 -36.93 -16.27
C PRO A 787 -18.09 -35.73 -16.23
N ALA A 788 -18.03 -34.89 -17.26
CA ALA A 788 -18.69 -33.58 -17.24
C ALA A 788 -20.23 -33.67 -17.30
N HIS A 789 -20.78 -34.55 -18.13
CA HIS A 789 -22.24 -34.70 -18.28
C HIS A 789 -22.91 -35.26 -17.02
N GLU A 790 -22.22 -36.06 -16.20
CA GLU A 790 -22.78 -36.54 -14.93
C GLU A 790 -22.74 -35.50 -13.80
N LYS A 791 -21.85 -34.51 -13.86
CA LYS A 791 -21.51 -33.63 -12.73
C LYS A 791 -21.78 -32.15 -12.97
N ILE A 792 -22.31 -31.81 -14.14
CA ILE A 792 -22.79 -30.47 -14.51
C ILE A 792 -24.28 -30.57 -14.83
N GLY A 793 -25.12 -29.72 -14.24
CA GLY A 793 -26.57 -29.78 -14.44
C GLY A 793 -27.39 -28.68 -13.78
N VAL A 794 -28.69 -28.69 -14.03
CA VAL A 794 -29.64 -27.65 -13.64
C VAL A 794 -30.61 -28.17 -12.59
N VAL A 795 -30.83 -27.39 -11.53
CA VAL A 795 -31.72 -27.75 -10.42
C VAL A 795 -33.12 -27.19 -10.69
N ASP A 796 -33.98 -27.97 -11.33
CA ASP A 796 -35.35 -27.58 -11.69
C ASP A 796 -36.22 -27.22 -10.49
N ALA A 797 -36.02 -27.92 -9.35
CA ALA A 797 -36.80 -27.70 -8.14
C ALA A 797 -36.55 -26.34 -7.47
N GLN A 798 -35.58 -25.54 -7.95
CA GLN A 798 -35.18 -24.24 -7.40
C GLN A 798 -34.82 -23.31 -8.55
N TRP A 799 -35.70 -22.36 -8.89
CA TRP A 799 -35.60 -21.59 -10.14
C TRP A 799 -35.48 -20.08 -9.90
N VAL A 800 -34.97 -19.38 -10.92
CA VAL A 800 -34.84 -17.92 -10.96
C VAL A 800 -35.52 -17.34 -12.21
N VAL A 801 -35.81 -16.05 -12.18
CA VAL A 801 -36.42 -15.30 -13.28
C VAL A 801 -35.44 -14.25 -13.79
N HIS A 802 -34.96 -14.39 -15.03
CA HIS A 802 -34.14 -13.36 -15.69
C HIS A 802 -35.03 -12.15 -16.04
N GLN A 803 -34.85 -11.02 -15.35
CA GLN A 803 -35.68 -9.83 -15.52
C GLN A 803 -35.33 -9.03 -16.79
N THR A 804 -34.21 -9.35 -17.45
CA THR A 804 -33.75 -8.75 -18.71
C THR A 804 -33.47 -7.25 -18.57
N VAL A 805 -32.78 -6.84 -17.50
CA VAL A 805 -32.51 -5.42 -17.18
C VAL A 805 -31.11 -5.01 -17.66
N PRO A 806 -30.97 -4.20 -18.73
CA PRO A 806 -29.71 -4.02 -19.44
C PRO A 806 -28.75 -3.02 -18.75
N SER A 807 -28.06 -3.48 -17.71
CA SER A 807 -27.17 -2.71 -16.84
C SER A 807 -25.87 -2.23 -17.50
N LEU A 808 -25.03 -3.17 -17.98
CA LEU A 808 -23.67 -2.91 -18.46
C LEU A 808 -23.61 -2.63 -19.98
N GLY A 809 -24.55 -3.17 -20.76
CA GLY A 809 -24.57 -3.06 -22.21
C GLY A 809 -24.58 -1.61 -22.72
N ASN A 810 -25.22 -0.70 -22.00
CA ASN A 810 -25.32 0.72 -22.38
C ASN A 810 -24.18 1.60 -21.84
N GLN A 811 -23.21 1.07 -21.09
CA GLN A 811 -22.14 1.86 -20.46
C GLN A 811 -20.91 2.12 -21.35
N GLY A 812 -20.88 1.52 -22.54
CA GLY A 812 -19.90 1.82 -23.59
C GLY A 812 -20.04 3.24 -24.15
N LEU A 813 -19.10 3.66 -24.99
CA LEU A 813 -19.25 4.86 -25.81
C LEU A 813 -19.98 4.51 -27.10
N ALA A 814 -20.80 5.45 -27.60
CA ALA A 814 -21.37 5.40 -28.94
C ALA A 814 -20.34 5.96 -29.93
N GLU A 815 -20.04 5.22 -30.99
CA GLU A 815 -19.02 5.55 -31.98
C GLU A 815 -19.59 5.42 -33.40
N ASN A 816 -19.26 6.35 -34.29
CA ASN A 816 -19.65 6.33 -35.71
C ASN A 816 -21.16 6.11 -35.97
N GLY A 817 -22.01 6.59 -35.05
CA GLY A 817 -23.48 6.46 -35.13
C GLY A 817 -24.04 5.13 -34.59
N LYS A 818 -23.19 4.17 -34.21
CA LYS A 818 -23.61 2.94 -33.51
C LYS A 818 -23.97 3.22 -32.05
N ALA A 819 -24.93 2.47 -31.52
CA ALA A 819 -25.29 2.52 -30.10
C ALA A 819 -24.25 1.81 -29.22
N ALA A 820 -24.12 2.25 -27.95
CA ALA A 820 -23.13 1.72 -27.02
C ALA A 820 -23.17 0.18 -26.85
N TRP A 821 -24.37 -0.41 -26.88
CA TRP A 821 -24.58 -1.85 -26.77
C TRP A 821 -24.08 -2.63 -28.00
N GLU A 822 -24.05 -2.01 -29.18
CA GLU A 822 -23.50 -2.64 -30.40
C GLU A 822 -21.98 -2.78 -30.26
N GLY A 823 -21.30 -1.74 -29.78
CA GLY A 823 -19.87 -1.77 -29.47
C GLY A 823 -19.51 -2.77 -28.36
N VAL A 824 -20.35 -2.93 -27.33
CA VAL A 824 -20.19 -4.01 -26.34
C VAL A 824 -20.35 -5.38 -27.00
N ARG A 825 -21.38 -5.58 -27.81
CA ARG A 825 -21.65 -6.86 -28.50
C ARG A 825 -20.55 -7.26 -29.48
N GLU A 826 -19.93 -6.28 -30.17
CA GLU A 826 -18.78 -6.51 -31.06
C GLU A 826 -17.53 -6.92 -30.26
N ARG A 827 -17.28 -6.33 -29.08
CA ARG A 827 -16.19 -6.78 -28.18
C ARG A 827 -16.44 -8.20 -27.64
N CYS A 828 -17.65 -8.50 -27.18
CA CYS A 828 -18.00 -9.85 -26.69
C CYS A 828 -17.74 -10.94 -27.75
N LYS A 829 -18.14 -10.69 -29.01
CA LYS A 829 -17.86 -11.60 -30.14
C LYS A 829 -16.35 -11.79 -30.39
N LYS A 830 -15.56 -10.72 -30.29
CA LYS A 830 -14.10 -10.77 -30.50
C LYS A 830 -13.39 -11.53 -29.36
N GLU A 831 -13.78 -11.28 -28.11
CA GLU A 831 -13.29 -12.02 -26.94
C GLU A 831 -13.60 -13.52 -27.05
N TRP A 832 -14.84 -13.87 -27.40
CA TRP A 832 -15.27 -15.26 -27.59
C TRP A 832 -14.45 -15.99 -28.67
N SER A 833 -14.30 -15.39 -29.85
CA SER A 833 -13.49 -15.94 -30.95
C SER A 833 -12.02 -16.13 -30.54
N THR A 834 -11.43 -15.15 -29.84
CA THR A 834 -10.05 -15.24 -29.32
C THR A 834 -9.92 -16.37 -28.29
N PHE A 835 -10.90 -16.53 -27.40
CA PHE A 835 -10.94 -17.60 -26.40
C PHE A 835 -11.05 -18.99 -27.04
N GLN A 836 -11.95 -19.18 -28.01
CA GLN A 836 -12.11 -20.44 -28.74
C GLN A 836 -10.82 -20.84 -29.49
N ILE A 837 -10.18 -19.89 -30.18
CA ILE A 837 -8.91 -20.14 -30.88
C ILE A 837 -7.81 -20.56 -29.90
N ARG A 838 -7.70 -19.87 -28.74
CA ARG A 838 -6.72 -20.23 -27.69
C ARG A 838 -6.96 -21.64 -27.15
N MET A 839 -8.21 -22.01 -26.84
CA MET A 839 -8.55 -23.35 -26.35
C MET A 839 -8.18 -24.42 -27.38
N MET A 840 -8.61 -24.26 -28.63
CA MET A 840 -8.27 -25.19 -29.72
C MET A 840 -6.75 -25.37 -29.92
N LEU A 841 -5.97 -24.29 -29.83
CA LEU A 841 -4.51 -24.36 -29.96
C LEU A 841 -3.86 -25.10 -28.78
N ALA A 842 -4.24 -24.74 -27.54
CA ALA A 842 -3.72 -25.41 -26.34
C ALA A 842 -4.07 -26.90 -26.29
N GLU A 843 -5.26 -27.29 -26.76
CA GLU A 843 -5.66 -28.69 -26.88
C GLU A 843 -4.82 -29.45 -27.92
N ARG A 844 -4.57 -28.84 -29.09
CA ARG A 844 -3.71 -29.42 -30.14
C ARG A 844 -2.27 -29.61 -29.64
N GLU A 845 -1.75 -28.65 -28.88
CA GLU A 845 -0.42 -28.74 -28.26
C GLU A 845 -0.37 -29.83 -27.17
N TYR A 846 -1.39 -29.93 -26.32
CA TYR A 846 -1.50 -30.96 -25.30
C TYR A 846 -1.61 -32.38 -25.89
N MET A 847 -2.44 -32.56 -26.91
CA MET A 847 -2.55 -33.83 -27.65
C MET A 847 -1.19 -34.23 -28.27
N LYS A 848 -0.53 -33.28 -28.93
CA LYS A 848 0.80 -33.49 -29.53
C LYS A 848 1.87 -33.83 -28.49
N ALA A 849 1.87 -33.16 -27.32
CA ALA A 849 2.79 -33.44 -26.23
C ALA A 849 2.61 -34.85 -25.65
N ASN A 850 1.38 -35.35 -25.61
CA ASN A 850 1.03 -36.71 -25.20
C ASN A 850 1.17 -37.77 -26.32
N GLY A 851 1.78 -37.41 -27.48
CA GLY A 851 2.01 -38.34 -28.59
C GLY A 851 0.76 -38.69 -29.43
N ILE A 852 -0.36 -38.00 -29.23
CA ILE A 852 -1.59 -38.20 -29.99
C ILE A 852 -1.48 -37.44 -31.32
N VAL A 853 -1.48 -38.18 -32.44
CA VAL A 853 -1.37 -37.63 -33.80
C VAL A 853 -2.74 -37.09 -34.24
N VAL A 854 -2.87 -35.76 -34.34
CA VAL A 854 -4.14 -35.08 -34.64
C VAL A 854 -4.38 -34.91 -36.15
N ASP A 855 -4.23 -36.01 -36.92
CA ASP A 855 -4.42 -36.03 -38.38
C ASP A 855 -5.80 -36.54 -38.80
N GLN A 856 -6.89 -35.94 -38.29
CA GLN A 856 -8.24 -36.13 -38.88
C GLN A 856 -9.31 -35.06 -38.59
N ILE A 857 -9.08 -34.09 -37.70
CA ILE A 857 -10.10 -33.09 -37.31
C ILE A 857 -10.03 -31.83 -38.19
N ASN A 858 -10.21 -32.01 -39.51
CA ASN A 858 -10.22 -30.93 -40.51
C ASN A 858 -11.11 -31.26 -41.72
N SER A 859 -12.15 -32.08 -41.53
CA SER A 859 -13.00 -32.60 -42.63
C SER A 859 -14.52 -32.65 -42.34
N THR A 860 -14.99 -31.93 -41.33
CA THR A 860 -16.42 -31.60 -41.11
C THR A 860 -16.54 -30.18 -40.55
N ASN A 861 -17.69 -29.53 -40.79
CA ASN A 861 -18.08 -28.19 -40.31
C ASN A 861 -17.30 -27.01 -40.91
N SER A 862 -17.47 -26.85 -42.23
CA SER A 862 -17.53 -25.54 -42.90
C SER A 862 -18.83 -24.82 -42.57
#